data_AF-A0A921FNC2-F1
#
_entry.id   AF-A0A921FNC2-F1
#
_cell.length_a   1.000
_cell.length_b   1.000
_cell.length_c   1.000
_cell.angle_alpha   90.00
_cell.angle_beta   90.00
_cell.angle_gamma   90.00
#
_symmetry.space_group_name_H-M   'P 1'
#
loop_
_entity.id
_entity.type
_entity.pdbx_description
1 polymer ?
#
loop_
_entity_poly.entity_id
_entity_poly.type
_entity_poly.pdbx_seq_one_letter_code
_entity_poly.pdbx_strand_id
1 'polypeptide(L)'
;MAEETPKKKGQLSAAVLAGSALVFSSFAVGIPSAMADEEPAVSVATAVPEDEDTAEDVHNEETSSAEENTEEGSEDSEESEESADETDNSESGEASEPAESGSDQSASEEPTSESTQDEVDPETQDAEVEVDPFIYFSESSGPAGTTFEVGGGGFSPDGDVEISVTEPDSGEIVASSSASANEFGSIDGLELTIPEGSAGGVYDVTAVDRETEISVTESFNVTDASLTITPEELDENDFVDSGVTVTIEGLEAGQDIAITVGNAYSPIPDLSGEATADAEGTVEYTIQGADSVYVGTYYVTALRADNDAQVGSASFEVTSEKPQVSTHSPDANDNGEIPQGGVLHVTGHNATPNSTVTIDFGIEGLETAEVETGENGDFATENVIPEDAESGVKTVTVTDGETGESGTAEYTVADAGDEAEPTLTADRSEITLDEFVGDIEDEPGVLFTAEGLEPQTSLTYTVVSPGELEGLEQTTTADDNGTASFFIYGFDWVSDPTVYLGEYAVTASYEDEAGDVQELGPVNFRVVEEIAEGPQIELDSNEVYQGGSLDADIWNLTADGEVEVSWNPTETFTADENGELSAELPIADDADTGVQTLTVTDLTTEETASVEYTVLSSDDQVVDPALTIDPERIDLDDFVGDPEDGAGANHIVEGMEPGTEISYVVSGPEYVNDYESTADVDEDGVASFVIHGYDVADPAVYLGEYNTVVTYVDDAGETQTLNGSFTVVDGDDDSTAGGSDGDDDDRAPSAPVDVNGASGLAQTGANGVQLGFLAGGLLVAGAALLAFANRRRLFGRSA
;
A
#
# COMPACT_ATOMS: atom_id res chain seq x y z
N MET A 1 31.44 -41.62 -57.78
CA MET A 1 32.41 -42.73 -57.98
C MET A 1 33.48 -42.62 -56.89
N ALA A 2 34.38 -43.60 -56.82
CA ALA A 2 35.77 -43.54 -56.33
C ALA A 2 36.42 -42.13 -56.15
N GLU A 3 37.40 -41.90 -55.26
CA GLU A 3 38.12 -42.73 -54.26
C GLU A 3 38.97 -41.79 -53.35
N GLU A 4 39.57 -42.33 -52.28
CA GLU A 4 40.83 -41.91 -51.62
C GLU A 4 41.30 -40.42 -51.58
N THR A 5 41.32 -39.84 -50.36
CA THR A 5 42.51 -39.45 -49.54
C THR A 5 43.92 -39.27 -50.18
N PRO A 6 44.94 -38.66 -49.50
CA PRO A 6 44.96 -37.62 -48.44
C PRO A 6 46.13 -36.57 -48.60
N LYS A 7 46.35 -35.73 -47.55
CA LYS A 7 47.61 -35.05 -47.08
C LYS A 7 47.76 -33.53 -47.35
N LYS A 8 48.61 -32.76 -46.65
CA LYS A 8 49.15 -32.71 -45.24
C LYS A 8 50.24 -31.60 -45.16
N LYS A 9 50.39 -30.94 -44.00
CA LYS A 9 51.57 -30.16 -43.47
C LYS A 9 51.67 -28.63 -43.70
N GLY A 10 52.16 -27.97 -42.64
CA GLY A 10 52.62 -26.57 -42.54
C GLY A 10 51.91 -25.87 -41.38
N GLN A 11 52.37 -25.82 -40.13
CA GLN A 11 53.68 -26.00 -39.45
C GLN A 11 54.64 -24.79 -39.50
N LEU A 12 54.60 -23.97 -38.42
CA LEU A 12 55.64 -23.14 -37.72
C LEU A 12 54.84 -22.10 -36.86
N SER A 13 54.98 -21.94 -35.53
CA SER A 13 56.14 -21.59 -34.67
C SER A 13 56.65 -20.14 -34.86
N ALA A 14 57.00 -19.33 -33.86
CA ALA A 14 56.85 -19.29 -32.38
C ALA A 14 57.35 -17.87 -31.88
N ALA A 15 57.54 -17.46 -30.61
CA ALA A 15 57.59 -18.12 -29.30
C ALA A 15 57.56 -17.11 -28.10
N VAL A 16 57.03 -17.54 -26.93
CA VAL A 16 57.58 -17.34 -25.54
C VAL A 16 57.78 -15.92 -24.94
N LEU A 17 57.23 -15.72 -23.73
CA LEU A 17 57.76 -15.07 -22.49
C LEU A 17 56.70 -15.32 -21.36
N ALA A 18 56.94 -16.01 -20.23
CA ALA A 18 57.65 -15.64 -18.98
C ALA A 18 56.91 -14.58 -18.11
N GLY A 19 56.70 -14.74 -16.78
CA GLY A 19 56.93 -15.88 -15.86
C GLY A 19 57.17 -15.46 -14.39
N SER A 20 57.17 -16.43 -13.44
CA SER A 20 57.33 -16.32 -11.95
C SER A 20 56.04 -15.96 -11.18
N ALA A 21 55.57 -16.56 -10.06
CA ALA A 21 55.96 -17.64 -9.12
C ALA A 21 56.47 -17.26 -7.70
N LEU A 22 55.62 -17.46 -6.68
CA LEU A 22 55.81 -17.67 -5.21
C LEU A 22 54.43 -18.16 -4.66
N VAL A 23 54.21 -19.15 -3.77
CA VAL A 23 54.98 -20.15 -2.98
C VAL A 23 55.57 -19.75 -1.61
N PHE A 24 54.89 -20.13 -0.51
CA PHE A 24 55.36 -20.64 0.82
C PHE A 24 54.18 -20.62 1.85
N SER A 25 53.58 -21.73 2.34
CA SER A 25 53.99 -22.68 3.41
C SER A 25 53.80 -22.18 4.88
N SER A 26 53.41 -22.95 5.92
CA SER A 26 52.85 -24.32 6.11
C SER A 26 52.78 -24.70 7.62
N PHE A 27 51.89 -25.62 8.05
CA PHE A 27 51.77 -26.23 9.42
C PHE A 27 51.23 -25.30 10.54
N ALA A 28 50.62 -25.77 11.65
CA ALA A 28 50.64 -27.12 12.28
C ALA A 28 49.31 -27.55 12.96
N VAL A 29 49.28 -28.79 13.49
CA VAL A 29 48.11 -29.56 14.01
C VAL A 29 47.95 -29.46 15.55
N GLY A 30 46.71 -29.51 16.07
CA GLY A 30 46.45 -29.77 17.50
C GLY A 30 44.97 -29.96 17.93
N ILE A 31 44.55 -31.20 18.17
CA ILE A 31 43.30 -31.64 18.86
C ILE A 31 43.69 -32.47 20.12
N PRO A 32 42.81 -32.85 21.09
CA PRO A 32 41.37 -32.55 21.29
C PRO A 32 40.92 -32.28 22.78
N SER A 33 39.60 -32.22 22.98
CA SER A 33 38.81 -32.74 24.14
C SER A 33 38.60 -31.92 25.44
N ALA A 34 37.38 -31.34 25.53
CA ALA A 34 36.26 -31.77 26.40
C ALA A 34 36.20 -31.50 27.93
N MET A 35 34.93 -31.38 28.38
CA MET A 35 34.35 -31.61 29.72
C MET A 35 34.23 -30.46 30.75
N ALA A 36 33.00 -30.36 31.28
CA ALA A 36 32.60 -30.07 32.66
C ALA A 36 32.54 -28.60 33.18
N ASP A 37 31.30 -28.11 33.27
CA ASP A 37 30.53 -27.88 34.53
C ASP A 37 30.95 -26.86 35.60
N GLU A 38 29.90 -26.39 36.29
CA GLU A 38 29.82 -25.62 37.55
C GLU A 38 30.35 -24.17 37.60
N GLU A 39 29.53 -23.32 38.22
CA GLU A 39 29.74 -21.91 38.58
C GLU A 39 30.63 -21.78 39.87
N PRO A 40 30.66 -20.67 40.66
CA PRO A 40 30.17 -19.29 40.46
C PRO A 40 31.12 -18.15 40.92
N ALA A 41 30.63 -16.91 40.76
CA ALA A 41 30.73 -15.80 41.73
C ALA A 41 32.07 -15.06 42.04
N VAL A 42 32.04 -13.75 41.70
CA VAL A 42 32.26 -12.61 42.64
C VAL A 42 33.69 -12.07 42.91
N SER A 43 33.82 -10.75 42.64
CA SER A 43 34.56 -9.68 43.38
C SER A 43 35.94 -9.11 42.93
N VAL A 44 35.88 -7.82 42.53
CA VAL A 44 36.60 -6.65 43.12
C VAL A 44 38.11 -6.42 42.83
N ALA A 45 38.33 -5.55 41.84
CA ALA A 45 39.10 -4.28 41.87
C ALA A 45 40.65 -4.19 41.83
N THR A 46 41.10 -3.07 41.24
CA THR A 46 42.44 -2.40 41.32
C THR A 46 43.63 -3.11 40.63
N ALA A 47 44.61 -2.42 40.03
CA ALA A 47 44.97 -0.99 40.05
C ALA A 47 45.62 -0.49 38.73
N VAL A 48 45.77 0.83 38.62
CA VAL A 48 46.58 1.58 37.64
C VAL A 48 48.10 1.36 37.86
N PRO A 49 48.93 1.46 36.80
CA PRO A 49 50.29 1.99 36.89
C PRO A 49 50.46 3.32 36.10
N GLU A 50 51.30 4.21 36.64
CA GLU A 50 51.71 5.50 36.05
C GLU A 50 52.99 5.33 35.18
N ASP A 51 53.27 6.29 34.28
CA ASP A 51 54.57 6.71 33.69
C ASP A 51 54.33 7.35 32.29
N GLU A 52 55.07 8.35 31.76
CA GLU A 52 55.78 9.52 32.32
C GLU A 52 56.05 10.53 31.13
N ASP A 53 56.78 11.64 31.37
CA ASP A 53 57.24 12.68 30.40
C ASP A 53 56.19 13.57 29.68
N THR A 54 56.16 14.93 29.69
CA THR A 54 57.15 16.05 29.60
C THR A 54 57.47 16.51 28.16
N ALA A 55 57.68 17.80 27.83
CA ALA A 55 57.35 19.12 28.43
C ALA A 55 57.64 20.29 27.44
N GLU A 56 57.37 21.54 27.89
CA GLU A 56 57.82 22.86 27.36
C GLU A 56 57.14 23.48 26.11
N ASP A 57 57.10 24.82 25.87
CA ASP A 57 56.95 26.04 26.72
C ASP A 57 56.82 27.31 25.81
N VAL A 58 56.57 28.49 26.39
CA VAL A 58 56.82 29.88 25.92
C VAL A 58 55.74 30.63 25.09
N HIS A 59 55.05 31.54 25.80
CA HIS A 59 54.71 32.97 25.54
C HIS A 59 54.60 33.54 24.08
N ASN A 60 53.75 34.55 23.78
CA ASN A 60 53.70 35.83 24.50
C ASN A 60 52.40 36.68 24.34
N GLU A 61 52.23 37.56 25.34
CA GLU A 61 51.27 38.65 25.54
C GLU A 61 51.18 39.71 24.41
N GLU A 62 50.04 40.40 24.30
CA GLU A 62 49.93 41.84 24.66
C GLU A 62 48.49 42.14 25.17
N THR A 63 48.13 43.38 25.53
CA THR A 63 47.02 43.66 26.49
C THR A 63 46.27 44.99 26.30
N SER A 64 45.24 45.25 27.15
CA SER A 64 44.55 46.55 27.38
C SER A 64 43.41 46.89 26.39
N SER A 65 42.29 47.59 26.71
CA SER A 65 41.64 48.09 27.96
C SER A 65 40.21 48.57 27.58
N ALA A 66 39.11 48.27 28.26
CA ALA A 66 38.69 48.64 29.63
C ALA A 66 38.33 50.14 29.81
N GLU A 67 37.04 50.43 30.05
CA GLU A 67 36.54 51.56 30.86
C GLU A 67 35.10 51.26 31.38
N GLU A 68 34.76 51.75 32.58
CA GLU A 68 33.46 51.55 33.27
C GLU A 68 32.55 52.78 33.11
N ASN A 69 31.23 52.63 33.32
CA ASN A 69 30.46 53.68 34.01
C ASN A 69 29.16 53.16 34.68
N THR A 70 28.69 53.85 35.73
CA THR A 70 27.54 53.46 36.57
C THR A 70 26.75 54.69 37.05
N GLU A 71 25.40 54.63 37.02
CA GLU A 71 24.41 55.39 37.84
C GLU A 71 23.02 54.87 37.39
N GLU A 72 22.18 54.24 38.23
CA GLU A 72 21.31 54.74 39.31
C GLU A 72 20.08 55.57 38.85
N GLY A 73 18.90 55.14 39.32
CA GLY A 73 17.59 55.80 39.22
C GLY A 73 16.53 54.98 38.47
N SER A 74 15.31 54.64 38.92
CA SER A 74 14.50 54.76 40.16
C SER A 74 13.10 55.30 39.82
N GLU A 75 12.06 54.84 40.54
CA GLU A 75 10.66 55.36 40.53
C GLU A 75 9.83 55.03 39.27
N ASP A 76 8.49 54.89 39.31
CA ASP A 76 7.53 54.37 40.33
C ASP A 76 6.12 54.26 39.67
N SER A 77 5.14 53.59 40.32
CA SER A 77 3.68 53.55 40.02
C SER A 77 3.23 53.02 38.63
N GLU A 78 2.32 52.04 38.47
CA GLU A 78 0.99 51.75 39.08
C GLU A 78 -0.22 52.47 38.42
N GLU A 79 -0.98 51.68 37.64
CA GLU A 79 -2.46 51.52 37.63
C GLU A 79 -3.46 52.65 37.22
N SER A 80 -4.69 52.16 36.97
CA SER A 80 -6.01 52.80 37.20
C SER A 80 -6.69 53.65 36.09
N GLU A 81 -7.57 52.97 35.32
CA GLU A 81 -9.04 53.14 35.37
C GLU A 81 -9.81 54.37 34.78
N GLU A 82 -11.10 54.09 34.48
CA GLU A 82 -12.30 54.95 34.51
C GLU A 82 -12.58 56.01 33.41
N SER A 83 -13.44 55.60 32.47
CA SER A 83 -14.81 56.11 32.26
C SER A 83 -15.14 57.55 31.82
N ALA A 84 -15.90 57.60 30.71
CA ALA A 84 -17.14 58.37 30.48
C ALA A 84 -17.18 59.92 30.46
N ASP A 85 -17.89 60.45 29.46
CA ASP A 85 -18.72 61.67 29.56
C ASP A 85 -20.02 61.47 28.73
N GLU A 86 -21.07 62.25 29.02
CA GLU A 86 -22.45 62.03 28.53
C GLU A 86 -22.89 63.07 27.47
N THR A 87 -23.95 62.79 26.68
CA THR A 87 -25.29 63.45 26.78
C THR A 87 -26.16 63.41 25.51
N ASP A 88 -27.34 62.78 25.64
CA ASP A 88 -28.68 63.37 25.46
C ASP A 88 -29.06 64.13 24.15
N ASN A 89 -30.04 63.65 23.35
CA ASN A 89 -31.50 63.98 23.51
C ASN A 89 -32.37 63.74 22.22
N SER A 90 -33.65 63.41 22.43
CA SER A 90 -34.85 63.64 21.56
C SER A 90 -35.07 62.86 20.24
N GLU A 91 -36.28 62.79 19.64
CA GLU A 91 -37.67 62.53 20.12
C GLU A 91 -38.65 62.45 18.90
N SER A 92 -39.41 61.36 18.73
CA SER A 92 -40.55 61.17 17.77
C SER A 92 -40.24 61.24 16.24
N GLY A 93 -41.06 60.72 15.31
CA GLY A 93 -42.30 59.92 15.39
C GLY A 93 -43.05 59.77 14.04
N GLU A 94 -44.15 59.00 14.04
CA GLU A 94 -45.21 58.86 12.98
C GLU A 94 -44.90 58.12 11.65
N ALA A 95 -45.04 56.79 11.71
CA ALA A 95 -45.74 55.85 10.81
C ALA A 95 -46.23 56.24 9.39
N SER A 96 -46.11 55.28 8.45
CA SER A 96 -47.17 54.92 7.48
C SER A 96 -46.95 53.52 6.84
N GLU A 97 -47.95 52.65 6.93
CA GLU A 97 -48.14 51.44 6.10
C GLU A 97 -48.83 51.85 4.75
N PRO A 98 -49.23 50.97 3.79
CA PRO A 98 -49.17 49.50 3.79
C PRO A 98 -48.90 48.76 2.43
N ALA A 99 -48.83 47.42 2.53
CA ALA A 99 -49.52 46.41 1.69
C ALA A 99 -48.87 45.76 0.43
N GLU A 100 -49.02 44.42 0.40
CA GLU A 100 -49.12 43.46 -0.73
C GLU A 100 -47.85 43.07 -1.50
N SER A 101 -47.64 41.82 -1.96
CA SER A 101 -48.23 40.49 -1.62
C SER A 101 -47.48 39.35 -2.35
N GLY A 102 -47.30 38.18 -1.72
CA GLY A 102 -46.76 36.94 -2.30
C GLY A 102 -45.25 36.72 -2.02
N SER A 103 -44.75 35.55 -1.56
CA SER A 103 -44.96 34.13 -1.94
C SER A 103 -44.15 33.73 -3.19
N ASP A 104 -43.21 32.77 -3.17
CA ASP A 104 -42.77 31.83 -2.13
C ASP A 104 -41.26 31.55 -2.23
N GLN A 105 -40.63 31.12 -1.14
CA GLN A 105 -39.35 30.40 -1.16
C GLN A 105 -39.31 29.37 -0.02
N SER A 106 -38.70 28.22 -0.26
CA SER A 106 -38.74 27.05 0.62
C SER A 106 -37.69 27.09 1.74
N ALA A 107 -37.95 26.32 2.79
CA ALA A 107 -37.10 26.18 3.96
C ALA A 107 -35.76 25.48 3.69
N SER A 108 -34.75 25.86 4.48
CA SER A 108 -34.14 24.94 5.45
C SER A 108 -34.16 25.63 6.83
N GLU A 109 -34.46 24.88 7.90
CA GLU A 109 -34.49 25.37 9.28
C GLU A 109 -33.72 24.38 10.16
N GLU A 110 -32.67 24.85 10.83
CA GLU A 110 -32.04 24.13 11.94
C GLU A 110 -32.82 24.38 13.24
N PRO A 111 -33.22 23.34 14.00
CA PRO A 111 -33.92 23.51 15.26
C PRO A 111 -32.97 23.49 16.47
N THR A 112 -32.44 24.66 16.86
CA THR A 112 -31.82 24.81 18.19
C THR A 112 -32.84 24.52 19.29
N SER A 113 -32.49 23.67 20.26
CA SER A 113 -33.40 23.23 21.32
C SER A 113 -33.65 24.30 22.40
N GLU A 114 -34.91 24.56 22.75
CA GLU A 114 -35.28 25.21 24.01
C GLU A 114 -36.51 24.55 24.65
N SER A 115 -36.52 24.40 25.98
CA SER A 115 -37.42 23.48 26.69
C SER A 115 -38.70 24.15 27.22
N THR A 116 -39.87 23.57 26.91
CA THR A 116 -41.12 23.88 27.63
C THR A 116 -41.85 22.61 28.07
N GLN A 117 -42.02 22.44 29.38
CA GLN A 117 -42.97 21.48 29.95
C GLN A 117 -44.40 21.99 29.74
N ASP A 118 -45.27 21.15 29.18
CA ASP A 118 -46.73 21.22 29.40
C ASP A 118 -47.30 19.80 29.48
N GLU A 119 -48.36 19.60 30.27
CA GLU A 119 -48.84 18.26 30.64
C GLU A 119 -49.69 17.62 29.53
N VAL A 120 -49.16 16.60 28.85
CA VAL A 120 -49.93 15.78 27.90
C VAL A 120 -50.78 14.70 28.59
N ASP A 121 -52.06 14.64 28.18
CA ASP A 121 -53.02 13.61 28.57
C ASP A 121 -52.62 12.27 27.91
N PRO A 122 -52.47 11.15 28.66
CA PRO A 122 -51.95 9.90 28.10
C PRO A 122 -52.99 9.15 27.26
N GLU A 123 -53.24 9.62 26.05
CA GLU A 123 -53.61 8.72 24.95
C GLU A 123 -52.33 7.99 24.53
N THR A 124 -52.20 6.74 24.96
CA THR A 124 -51.16 5.81 24.50
C THR A 124 -51.35 5.60 23.00
N GLN A 125 -50.54 6.30 22.20
CA GLN A 125 -50.08 5.72 20.95
C GLN A 125 -49.16 4.57 21.35
N ASP A 126 -49.55 3.36 20.96
CA ASP A 126 -48.60 2.26 20.87
C ASP A 126 -47.56 2.70 19.84
N ALA A 127 -46.38 3.10 20.30
CA ALA A 127 -45.22 3.19 19.42
C ALA A 127 -44.89 1.74 19.07
N GLU A 128 -44.96 1.40 17.78
CA GLU A 128 -44.54 0.09 17.30
C GLU A 128 -43.05 -0.05 17.64
N VAL A 129 -42.73 -0.91 18.61
CA VAL A 129 -41.35 -1.11 19.07
C VAL A 129 -40.61 -1.86 17.97
N GLU A 130 -39.83 -1.12 17.18
CA GLU A 130 -38.96 -1.71 16.18
C GLU A 130 -37.85 -2.48 16.92
N VAL A 131 -37.86 -3.80 16.76
CA VAL A 131 -36.92 -4.75 17.37
C VAL A 131 -36.17 -5.47 16.26
N ASP A 132 -34.89 -5.75 16.49
CA ASP A 132 -34.01 -6.48 15.57
C ASP A 132 -33.35 -7.64 16.34
N PRO A 133 -34.09 -8.73 16.61
CA PRO A 133 -33.66 -9.76 17.54
C PRO A 133 -32.60 -10.68 16.93
N PHE A 134 -31.56 -10.98 17.71
CA PHE A 134 -30.55 -11.96 17.38
C PHE A 134 -30.40 -12.99 18.51
N ILE A 135 -29.88 -14.19 18.19
CA ILE A 135 -29.54 -15.23 19.15
C ILE A 135 -28.17 -15.83 18.86
N TYR A 136 -27.55 -16.40 19.89
CA TYR A 136 -26.29 -17.11 19.84
C TYR A 136 -26.31 -18.31 20.81
N PHE A 137 -25.34 -19.21 20.68
CA PHE A 137 -25.22 -20.43 21.50
C PHE A 137 -23.82 -20.55 22.11
N SER A 138 -23.71 -21.24 23.24
CA SER A 138 -22.41 -21.72 23.76
C SER A 138 -21.80 -22.77 22.82
N GLU A 139 -22.60 -23.76 22.39
CA GLU A 139 -22.24 -24.71 21.35
C GLU A 139 -23.20 -24.60 20.16
N SER A 140 -22.67 -24.48 18.94
CA SER A 140 -23.47 -24.55 17.70
C SER A 140 -23.67 -25.98 17.18
N SER A 141 -23.07 -26.98 17.83
CA SER A 141 -23.20 -28.38 17.45
C SER A 141 -22.89 -29.35 18.59
N GLY A 142 -23.43 -30.57 18.52
CA GLY A 142 -23.16 -31.63 19.50
C GLY A 142 -24.08 -32.84 19.36
N PRO A 143 -23.84 -33.94 20.10
CA PRO A 143 -24.60 -35.17 19.96
C PRO A 143 -26.03 -35.08 20.50
N ALA A 144 -26.89 -36.01 20.07
CA ALA A 144 -28.27 -36.11 20.56
C ALA A 144 -28.33 -36.42 22.07
N GLY A 145 -28.68 -35.42 22.88
CA GLY A 145 -28.56 -35.43 24.34
C GLY A 145 -27.83 -34.20 24.91
N THR A 146 -27.18 -33.40 24.05
CA THR A 146 -26.47 -32.16 24.42
C THR A 146 -27.43 -31.14 25.02
N THR A 147 -27.02 -30.56 26.14
CA THR A 147 -27.55 -29.31 26.69
C THR A 147 -26.62 -28.19 26.27
N PHE A 148 -27.17 -27.12 25.70
CA PHE A 148 -26.49 -25.89 25.30
C PHE A 148 -27.24 -24.69 25.87
N GLU A 149 -26.57 -23.56 26.05
CA GLU A 149 -27.21 -22.31 26.46
C GLU A 149 -27.57 -21.47 25.23
N VAL A 150 -28.74 -20.84 25.26
CA VAL A 150 -29.15 -19.84 24.27
C VAL A 150 -29.09 -18.46 24.90
N GLY A 151 -28.33 -17.56 24.27
CA GLY A 151 -28.33 -16.12 24.55
C GLY A 151 -28.88 -15.33 23.35
N GLY A 152 -29.09 -14.02 23.52
CA GLY A 152 -29.55 -13.15 22.44
C GLY A 152 -29.91 -11.74 22.90
N GLY A 153 -30.03 -10.83 21.95
CA GLY A 153 -30.34 -9.41 22.20
C GLY A 153 -31.32 -8.85 21.16
N GLY A 154 -31.68 -7.58 21.32
CA GLY A 154 -32.56 -6.87 20.37
C GLY A 154 -34.04 -7.26 20.45
N PHE A 155 -34.49 -7.94 21.51
CA PHE A 155 -35.90 -8.24 21.78
C PHE A 155 -36.62 -7.06 22.47
N SER A 156 -37.95 -7.13 22.61
CA SER A 156 -38.73 -6.17 23.41
C SER A 156 -38.28 -6.14 24.88
N PRO A 157 -37.92 -4.98 25.46
CA PRO A 157 -37.55 -4.87 26.88
C PRO A 157 -38.65 -5.37 27.84
N ASP A 158 -38.27 -6.10 28.89
CA ASP A 158 -39.16 -6.85 29.80
C ASP A 158 -40.10 -7.89 29.11
N GLY A 159 -39.95 -8.12 27.79
CA GLY A 159 -40.87 -8.93 26.98
C GLY A 159 -40.65 -10.45 27.08
N ASP A 160 -41.70 -11.24 26.84
CA ASP A 160 -41.61 -12.71 26.80
C ASP A 160 -41.05 -13.21 25.46
N VAL A 161 -40.01 -14.06 25.49
CA VAL A 161 -39.40 -14.70 24.31
C VAL A 161 -39.60 -16.22 24.37
N GLU A 162 -40.13 -16.82 23.31
CA GLU A 162 -40.31 -18.28 23.19
C GLU A 162 -39.28 -18.86 22.20
N ILE A 163 -38.49 -19.83 22.65
CA ILE A 163 -37.44 -20.47 21.85
C ILE A 163 -37.82 -21.92 21.57
N SER A 164 -37.67 -22.38 20.33
CA SER A 164 -38.03 -23.73 19.90
C SER A 164 -37.01 -24.32 18.92
N VAL A 165 -36.71 -25.60 19.08
CA VAL A 165 -35.80 -26.36 18.21
C VAL A 165 -36.61 -27.30 17.34
N THR A 166 -36.46 -27.19 16.02
CA THR A 166 -37.25 -27.91 15.01
C THR A 166 -36.38 -28.85 14.19
N GLU A 167 -36.84 -30.09 14.01
CA GLU A 167 -36.15 -31.10 13.20
C GLU A 167 -36.37 -30.86 11.69
N PRO A 168 -35.31 -30.82 10.86
CA PRO A 168 -35.38 -30.36 9.47
C PRO A 168 -36.23 -31.28 8.56
N ASP A 169 -36.12 -32.60 8.76
CA ASP A 169 -36.77 -33.61 7.92
C ASP A 169 -38.27 -33.80 8.24
N SER A 170 -38.71 -33.42 9.45
CA SER A 170 -40.07 -33.67 9.93
C SER A 170 -40.88 -32.41 10.23
N GLY A 171 -40.23 -31.29 10.54
CA GLY A 171 -40.86 -30.08 11.06
C GLY A 171 -41.48 -30.27 12.45
N GLU A 172 -41.03 -31.27 13.22
CA GLU A 172 -41.45 -31.49 14.60
C GLU A 172 -40.57 -30.66 15.55
N ILE A 173 -41.20 -29.88 16.43
CA ILE A 173 -40.50 -29.17 17.52
C ILE A 173 -40.08 -30.22 18.55
N VAL A 174 -38.78 -30.50 18.62
CA VAL A 174 -38.18 -31.54 19.47
C VAL A 174 -37.87 -31.03 20.89
N ALA A 175 -37.60 -29.73 21.03
CA ALA A 175 -37.38 -29.06 22.30
C ALA A 175 -37.91 -27.62 22.24
N SER A 176 -38.29 -27.05 23.40
CA SER A 176 -38.79 -25.67 23.50
C SER A 176 -38.64 -25.14 24.91
N SER A 177 -38.26 -23.87 25.04
CA SER A 177 -38.13 -23.14 26.31
C SER A 177 -38.67 -21.70 26.17
N SER A 178 -38.64 -20.92 27.24
CA SER A 178 -39.11 -19.54 27.24
C SER A 178 -38.36 -18.71 28.28
N ALA A 179 -37.89 -17.54 27.88
CA ALA A 179 -37.29 -16.53 28.75
C ALA A 179 -38.17 -15.26 28.78
N SER A 180 -37.86 -14.34 29.67
CA SER A 180 -38.29 -12.95 29.55
C SER A 180 -37.03 -12.09 29.44
N ALA A 181 -37.00 -11.16 28.50
CA ALA A 181 -35.87 -10.27 28.27
C ALA A 181 -35.67 -9.28 29.43
N ASN A 182 -34.46 -8.77 29.58
CA ASN A 182 -34.14 -7.72 30.56
C ASN A 182 -34.58 -6.32 30.08
N GLU A 183 -34.27 -5.27 30.85
CA GLU A 183 -34.62 -3.88 30.52
C GLU A 183 -33.90 -3.31 29.28
N PHE A 184 -32.96 -4.07 28.71
CA PHE A 184 -32.23 -3.79 27.47
C PHE A 184 -32.59 -4.76 26.33
N GLY A 185 -33.65 -5.55 26.47
CA GLY A 185 -34.10 -6.46 25.40
C GLY A 185 -33.20 -7.68 25.19
N SER A 186 -32.42 -8.10 26.19
CA SER A 186 -31.49 -9.24 26.09
C SER A 186 -31.91 -10.43 26.96
N ILE A 187 -31.53 -11.64 26.53
CA ILE A 187 -31.71 -12.93 27.20
C ILE A 187 -30.38 -13.66 27.28
N ASP A 188 -30.07 -14.25 28.44
CA ASP A 188 -28.78 -14.89 28.71
C ASP A 188 -28.98 -16.22 29.46
N GLY A 189 -28.11 -17.20 29.21
CA GLY A 189 -28.03 -18.44 29.99
C GLY A 189 -29.26 -19.35 29.93
N LEU A 190 -29.99 -19.40 28.81
CA LEU A 190 -31.17 -20.25 28.69
C LEU A 190 -30.79 -21.69 28.29
N GLU A 191 -30.59 -22.57 29.27
CA GLU A 191 -30.38 -24.01 29.06
C GLU A 191 -31.49 -24.63 28.17
N LEU A 192 -31.08 -25.24 27.06
CA LEU A 192 -31.94 -25.97 26.12
C LEU A 192 -31.26 -27.30 25.76
N THR A 193 -32.02 -28.39 25.57
CA THR A 193 -31.46 -29.74 25.43
C THR A 193 -32.05 -30.50 24.25
N ILE A 194 -31.18 -30.98 23.36
CA ILE A 194 -31.55 -31.88 22.27
C ILE A 194 -31.94 -33.25 22.85
N PRO A 195 -33.10 -33.84 22.52
CA PRO A 195 -33.49 -35.14 23.07
C PRO A 195 -32.51 -36.29 22.76
N GLU A 196 -32.33 -37.21 23.73
CA GLU A 196 -31.56 -38.45 23.52
C GLU A 196 -32.11 -39.23 22.31
N GLY A 197 -31.26 -39.48 21.31
CA GLY A 197 -31.62 -40.28 20.13
C GLY A 197 -32.42 -39.54 19.05
N SER A 198 -32.39 -38.21 19.03
CA SER A 198 -32.60 -37.41 17.81
C SER A 198 -31.69 -37.87 16.66
N ALA A 199 -32.04 -37.52 15.42
CA ALA A 199 -31.21 -37.83 14.25
C ALA A 199 -30.04 -36.84 14.13
N GLY A 200 -28.95 -37.25 13.47
CA GLY A 200 -27.91 -36.31 13.06
C GLY A 200 -28.36 -35.45 11.88
N GLY A 201 -28.08 -34.15 11.94
CA GLY A 201 -28.52 -33.14 10.96
C GLY A 201 -28.60 -31.73 11.55
N VAL A 202 -28.88 -30.74 10.71
CA VAL A 202 -28.99 -29.32 11.13
C VAL A 202 -30.43 -29.01 11.56
N TYR A 203 -30.62 -28.62 12.81
CA TYR A 203 -31.91 -28.27 13.41
C TYR A 203 -32.08 -26.74 13.46
N ASP A 204 -33.28 -26.27 13.13
CA ASP A 204 -33.64 -24.84 13.20
C ASP A 204 -33.97 -24.46 14.65
N VAL A 205 -33.22 -23.52 15.24
CA VAL A 205 -33.51 -22.94 16.56
C VAL A 205 -34.15 -21.56 16.37
N THR A 206 -35.47 -21.49 16.49
CA THR A 206 -36.24 -20.25 16.31
C THR A 206 -36.56 -19.62 17.66
N ALA A 207 -36.17 -18.36 17.85
CA ALA A 207 -36.63 -17.49 18.93
C ALA A 207 -37.69 -16.52 18.43
N VAL A 208 -38.78 -16.35 19.20
CA VAL A 208 -39.93 -15.51 18.84
C VAL A 208 -40.23 -14.52 19.97
N ASP A 209 -40.13 -13.24 19.66
CA ASP A 209 -40.66 -12.15 20.49
C ASP A 209 -42.19 -12.25 20.53
N ARG A 210 -42.77 -12.34 21.74
CA ARG A 210 -44.23 -12.53 21.90
C ARG A 210 -45.03 -11.22 22.04
N GLU A 211 -44.37 -10.07 22.00
CA GLU A 211 -45.00 -8.74 21.97
C GLU A 211 -45.09 -8.19 20.53
N THR A 212 -44.04 -8.38 19.72
CA THR A 212 -43.99 -7.92 18.31
C THR A 212 -44.32 -9.00 17.27
N GLU A 213 -44.37 -10.29 17.68
CA GLU A 213 -44.45 -11.47 16.80
C GLU A 213 -43.27 -11.62 15.80
N ILE A 214 -42.16 -10.89 16.00
CA ILE A 214 -40.93 -11.01 15.20
C ILE A 214 -40.09 -12.20 15.68
N SER A 215 -39.40 -12.86 14.76
CA SER A 215 -38.65 -14.09 15.05
C SER A 215 -37.32 -14.17 14.30
N VAL A 216 -36.27 -14.58 15.00
CA VAL A 216 -34.95 -14.96 14.45
C VAL A 216 -34.79 -16.48 14.48
N THR A 217 -33.98 -17.04 13.59
CA THR A 217 -33.70 -18.49 13.54
C THR A 217 -32.25 -18.73 13.22
N GLU A 218 -31.58 -19.49 14.08
CA GLU A 218 -30.19 -19.93 13.93
C GLU A 218 -30.08 -21.44 13.86
N SER A 219 -28.94 -21.95 13.39
CA SER A 219 -28.73 -23.38 13.11
C SER A 219 -27.95 -24.09 14.22
N PHE A 220 -28.48 -25.19 14.76
CA PHE A 220 -27.74 -26.11 15.63
C PHE A 220 -27.51 -27.47 14.93
N ASN A 221 -26.27 -27.91 14.81
CA ASN A 221 -25.93 -29.16 14.10
C ASN A 221 -25.82 -30.35 15.06
N VAL A 222 -26.78 -31.28 15.00
CA VAL A 222 -26.74 -32.52 15.78
C VAL A 222 -25.82 -33.53 15.10
N THR A 223 -24.77 -33.96 15.82
CA THR A 223 -23.74 -34.88 15.30
C THR A 223 -23.77 -36.24 16.03
N ASP A 224 -22.84 -37.14 15.70
CA ASP A 224 -22.63 -38.41 16.42
C ASP A 224 -21.48 -38.31 17.47
N ALA A 225 -20.80 -37.17 17.57
CA ALA A 225 -19.55 -37.00 18.32
C ALA A 225 -19.60 -35.77 19.25
N SER A 226 -19.05 -35.89 20.45
CA SER A 226 -18.94 -34.79 21.42
C SER A 226 -17.58 -34.14 21.38
N LEU A 227 -17.53 -32.81 21.22
CA LEU A 227 -16.35 -31.99 21.46
C LEU A 227 -16.46 -31.36 22.85
N THR A 228 -15.34 -31.28 23.57
CA THR A 228 -15.21 -30.63 24.88
C THR A 228 -13.86 -29.92 24.96
N ILE A 229 -13.76 -28.84 25.74
CA ILE A 229 -12.52 -28.10 25.96
C ILE A 229 -12.23 -28.08 27.47
N THR A 230 -10.96 -28.07 27.88
CA THR A 230 -10.57 -27.94 29.29
C THR A 230 -9.20 -27.26 29.42
N PRO A 231 -9.06 -26.20 30.23
CA PRO A 231 -10.14 -25.45 30.88
C PRO A 231 -11.02 -24.69 29.87
N GLU A 232 -12.20 -24.25 30.31
CA GLU A 232 -13.16 -23.44 29.54
C GLU A 232 -12.90 -21.92 29.71
N GLU A 233 -12.22 -21.54 30.79
CA GLU A 233 -11.80 -20.18 31.16
C GLU A 233 -10.39 -20.28 31.76
N LEU A 234 -9.45 -19.43 31.31
CA LEU A 234 -8.09 -19.31 31.85
C LEU A 234 -7.53 -17.90 31.62
N ASP A 235 -6.42 -17.54 32.27
CA ASP A 235 -5.74 -16.28 31.99
C ASP A 235 -4.71 -16.43 30.85
N GLU A 236 -4.35 -15.31 30.23
CA GLU A 236 -3.35 -15.21 29.15
C GLU A 236 -2.03 -15.94 29.45
N ASN A 237 -1.54 -15.93 30.70
CA ASN A 237 -0.28 -16.58 31.06
C ASN A 237 -0.46 -18.09 31.12
N ASP A 238 -1.52 -18.60 31.76
CA ASP A 238 -1.85 -20.04 31.75
C ASP A 238 -2.16 -20.54 30.32
N PHE A 239 -2.71 -19.70 29.42
CA PHE A 239 -2.91 -20.04 28.00
C PHE A 239 -1.60 -20.19 27.21
N VAL A 240 -0.57 -19.39 27.54
CA VAL A 240 0.77 -19.52 26.96
C VAL A 240 1.58 -20.65 27.62
N ASP A 241 1.55 -20.80 28.95
CA ASP A 241 2.34 -21.81 29.68
C ASP A 241 1.78 -23.24 29.55
N SER A 242 0.45 -23.38 29.49
CA SER A 242 -0.26 -24.68 29.56
C SER A 242 -1.30 -24.92 28.46
N GLY A 243 -1.96 -23.86 27.97
CA GLY A 243 -2.98 -23.95 26.93
C GLY A 243 -4.29 -24.64 27.36
N VAL A 244 -5.16 -24.90 26.39
CA VAL A 244 -6.40 -25.68 26.56
C VAL A 244 -6.34 -26.98 25.77
N THR A 245 -6.95 -28.04 26.31
CA THR A 245 -7.07 -29.34 25.63
C THR A 245 -8.47 -29.52 25.07
N VAL A 246 -8.57 -29.66 23.75
CA VAL A 246 -9.76 -30.06 23.01
C VAL A 246 -9.82 -31.59 22.99
N THR A 247 -10.92 -32.17 23.48
CA THR A 247 -11.17 -33.61 23.43
C THR A 247 -12.42 -33.89 22.61
N ILE A 248 -12.30 -34.73 21.58
CA ILE A 248 -13.41 -35.13 20.70
C ILE A 248 -13.61 -36.64 20.81
N GLU A 249 -14.79 -37.08 21.27
CA GLU A 249 -15.15 -38.50 21.42
C GLU A 249 -16.28 -38.92 20.46
N GLY A 250 -16.28 -40.18 20.03
CA GLY A 250 -17.36 -40.78 19.23
C GLY A 250 -17.05 -40.96 17.74
N LEU A 251 -15.79 -40.82 17.35
CA LEU A 251 -15.31 -40.87 15.97
C LEU A 251 -15.08 -42.31 15.47
N GLU A 252 -14.97 -42.52 14.16
CA GLU A 252 -14.46 -43.79 13.65
C GLU A 252 -12.94 -43.89 13.90
N ALA A 253 -12.47 -45.06 14.34
CA ALA A 253 -11.05 -45.25 14.68
C ALA A 253 -10.14 -45.11 13.44
N GLY A 254 -9.21 -44.15 13.47
CA GLY A 254 -8.40 -43.75 12.32
C GLY A 254 -9.06 -42.76 11.36
N GLN A 255 -10.06 -42.00 11.81
CA GLN A 255 -10.68 -40.88 11.09
C GLN A 255 -9.88 -39.59 11.32
N ASP A 256 -9.56 -38.86 10.26
CA ASP A 256 -8.83 -37.59 10.33
C ASP A 256 -9.78 -36.40 10.51
N ILE A 257 -9.43 -35.49 11.43
CA ILE A 257 -10.21 -34.33 11.85
C ILE A 257 -9.35 -33.07 11.69
N ALA A 258 -9.87 -32.08 10.97
CA ALA A 258 -9.33 -30.72 10.97
C ALA A 258 -9.96 -29.93 12.13
N ILE A 259 -9.14 -29.16 12.85
CA ILE A 259 -9.52 -28.37 14.01
C ILE A 259 -9.17 -26.91 13.69
N THR A 260 -10.20 -26.10 13.47
CA THR A 260 -10.06 -24.68 13.17
C THR A 260 -10.31 -23.87 14.43
N VAL A 261 -9.40 -22.94 14.73
CA VAL A 261 -9.48 -22.00 15.85
C VAL A 261 -9.63 -20.58 15.30
N GLY A 262 -10.38 -19.73 15.99
CA GLY A 262 -10.52 -18.31 15.66
C GLY A 262 -11.03 -17.49 16.84
N ASN A 263 -11.16 -16.19 16.67
CA ASN A 263 -11.84 -15.28 17.58
C ASN A 263 -13.00 -14.57 16.85
N ALA A 264 -13.57 -13.52 17.46
CA ALA A 264 -14.67 -12.75 16.86
C ALA A 264 -14.29 -11.97 15.58
N TYR A 265 -13.00 -11.83 15.27
CA TYR A 265 -12.50 -11.00 14.17
C TYR A 265 -11.89 -11.83 13.03
N SER A 266 -11.19 -12.93 13.35
CA SER A 266 -10.44 -13.73 12.37
C SER A 266 -10.30 -15.19 12.80
N PRO A 267 -10.21 -16.15 11.85
CA PRO A 267 -9.52 -17.43 12.12
C PRO A 267 -8.07 -17.17 12.53
N ILE A 268 -7.49 -18.10 13.31
CA ILE A 268 -6.11 -18.06 13.79
C ILE A 268 -5.41 -19.35 13.30
N PRO A 269 -4.72 -19.31 12.14
CA PRO A 269 -4.13 -20.50 11.53
C PRO A 269 -3.11 -21.21 12.43
N ASP A 270 -2.29 -20.45 13.17
CA ASP A 270 -1.20 -21.00 14.00
C ASP A 270 -1.67 -21.83 15.20
N LEU A 271 -2.95 -21.67 15.59
CA LEU A 271 -3.62 -22.47 16.61
C LEU A 271 -4.40 -23.65 16.02
N SER A 272 -4.59 -23.67 14.70
CA SER A 272 -5.38 -24.65 13.96
C SER A 272 -4.50 -25.82 13.47
N GLY A 273 -5.10 -26.98 13.22
CA GLY A 273 -4.33 -28.17 12.80
C GLY A 273 -5.17 -29.40 12.50
N GLU A 274 -4.52 -30.54 12.28
CA GLU A 274 -5.18 -31.83 12.04
C GLU A 274 -4.80 -32.88 13.11
N ALA A 275 -5.76 -33.75 13.43
CA ALA A 275 -5.56 -34.88 14.35
C ALA A 275 -6.35 -36.13 13.92
N THR A 276 -5.71 -37.29 14.00
CA THR A 276 -6.32 -38.59 13.69
C THR A 276 -6.92 -39.24 14.94
N ALA A 277 -8.17 -39.68 14.85
CA ALA A 277 -8.85 -40.41 15.92
C ALA A 277 -8.17 -41.76 16.25
N ASP A 278 -8.09 -42.07 17.54
CA ASP A 278 -7.33 -43.21 18.07
C ASP A 278 -8.01 -44.59 17.86
N ALA A 279 -7.60 -45.61 18.61
CA ALA A 279 -8.20 -46.95 18.56
C ALA A 279 -9.52 -47.09 19.34
N GLU A 280 -9.87 -46.14 20.22
CA GLU A 280 -11.13 -46.12 20.98
C GLU A 280 -12.16 -45.14 20.36
N GLY A 281 -11.72 -44.22 19.49
CA GLY A 281 -12.55 -43.28 18.73
C GLY A 281 -12.44 -41.83 19.23
N THR A 282 -11.29 -41.47 19.81
CA THR A 282 -11.06 -40.19 20.47
C THR A 282 -9.91 -39.41 19.81
N VAL A 283 -10.04 -38.08 19.74
CA VAL A 283 -8.97 -37.13 19.45
C VAL A 283 -8.70 -36.30 20.71
N GLU A 284 -7.43 -36.12 21.06
CA GLU A 284 -6.95 -35.10 21.99
C GLU A 284 -6.06 -34.12 21.19
N TYR A 285 -6.31 -32.82 21.30
CA TYR A 285 -5.55 -31.75 20.64
C TYR A 285 -5.33 -30.60 21.63
N THR A 286 -4.17 -29.93 21.58
CA THR A 286 -3.83 -28.84 22.51
C THR A 286 -3.70 -27.54 21.74
N ILE A 287 -4.46 -26.53 22.15
CA ILE A 287 -4.35 -25.14 21.69
C ILE A 287 -3.54 -24.38 22.75
N GLN A 288 -2.43 -23.75 22.36
CA GLN A 288 -1.52 -23.06 23.27
C GLN A 288 -1.12 -21.70 22.68
N GLY A 289 -1.15 -20.65 23.50
CA GLY A 289 -0.85 -19.28 23.06
C GLY A 289 0.62 -19.06 22.69
N ALA A 290 0.87 -18.06 21.84
CA ALA A 290 2.21 -17.51 21.57
C ALA A 290 2.54 -16.36 22.55
N ASP A 291 3.74 -15.77 22.47
CA ASP A 291 4.17 -14.67 23.36
C ASP A 291 3.24 -13.43 23.36
N SER A 292 2.39 -13.30 22.34
CA SER A 292 1.22 -12.41 22.32
C SER A 292 -0.04 -13.24 22.03
N VAL A 293 -1.10 -13.01 22.80
CA VAL A 293 -2.40 -13.69 22.66
C VAL A 293 -3.53 -12.67 22.57
N TYR A 294 -4.57 -12.99 21.80
CA TYR A 294 -5.83 -12.26 21.89
C TYR A 294 -6.50 -12.58 23.23
N VAL A 295 -7.04 -11.55 23.90
CA VAL A 295 -7.80 -11.66 25.16
C VAL A 295 -9.29 -11.57 24.81
N GLY A 296 -10.08 -12.52 25.28
CA GLY A 296 -11.50 -12.69 24.97
C GLY A 296 -11.86 -14.12 24.54
N THR A 297 -13.02 -14.29 23.92
CA THR A 297 -13.53 -15.60 23.48
C THR A 297 -12.84 -16.12 22.22
N TYR A 298 -12.39 -17.37 22.29
CA TYR A 298 -11.94 -18.18 21.16
C TYR A 298 -13.03 -19.18 20.78
N TYR A 299 -13.21 -19.39 19.48
CA TYR A 299 -14.13 -20.38 18.91
C TYR A 299 -13.33 -21.51 18.27
N VAL A 300 -13.72 -22.75 18.57
CA VAL A 300 -13.10 -23.97 18.04
C VAL A 300 -14.15 -24.77 17.28
N THR A 301 -13.85 -25.14 16.04
CA THR A 301 -14.69 -25.99 15.20
C THR A 301 -13.91 -27.19 14.69
N ALA A 302 -14.46 -28.39 14.87
CA ALA A 302 -13.91 -29.62 14.33
C ALA A 302 -14.67 -30.04 13.06
N LEU A 303 -13.95 -30.30 11.97
CA LEU A 303 -14.44 -30.72 10.66
C LEU A 303 -13.82 -32.08 10.28
N ARG A 304 -14.49 -32.88 9.44
CA ARG A 304 -13.85 -34.07 8.85
C ARG A 304 -12.94 -33.67 7.69
N ALA A 305 -11.66 -34.06 7.73
CA ALA A 305 -10.68 -33.72 6.68
C ALA A 305 -11.01 -34.32 5.29
N ASP A 306 -11.96 -35.25 5.17
CA ASP A 306 -12.35 -35.87 3.89
C ASP A 306 -13.55 -35.20 3.19
N ASN A 307 -14.32 -34.35 3.89
CA ASN A 307 -15.57 -33.77 3.37
C ASN A 307 -16.07 -32.48 4.05
N ASP A 308 -15.27 -31.87 4.93
CA ASP A 308 -15.55 -30.63 5.66
C ASP A 308 -16.83 -30.62 6.51
N ALA A 309 -17.46 -31.78 6.73
CA ALA A 309 -18.64 -31.86 7.58
C ALA A 309 -18.26 -31.60 9.04
N GLN A 310 -18.91 -30.63 9.67
CA GLN A 310 -18.73 -30.32 11.09
C GLN A 310 -19.08 -31.52 11.98
N VAL A 311 -18.19 -31.77 12.94
CA VAL A 311 -18.18 -32.89 13.89
C VAL A 311 -18.55 -32.42 15.29
N GLY A 312 -18.11 -31.21 15.65
CA GLY A 312 -18.40 -30.54 16.93
C GLY A 312 -17.88 -29.10 16.91
N SER A 313 -18.31 -28.30 17.88
CA SER A 313 -17.87 -26.92 18.10
C SER A 313 -18.03 -26.55 19.58
N ALA A 314 -17.14 -25.69 20.08
CA ALA A 314 -17.21 -25.11 21.42
C ALA A 314 -16.38 -23.81 21.46
N SER A 315 -16.39 -23.10 22.58
CA SER A 315 -15.54 -21.95 22.84
C SER A 315 -14.74 -22.11 24.13
N PHE A 316 -13.76 -21.23 24.33
CA PHE A 316 -13.11 -20.99 25.62
C PHE A 316 -12.76 -19.49 25.74
N GLU A 317 -12.61 -19.00 26.97
CA GLU A 317 -12.31 -17.59 27.24
C GLU A 317 -10.89 -17.44 27.79
N VAL A 318 -10.09 -16.59 27.13
CA VAL A 318 -8.78 -16.14 27.63
C VAL A 318 -8.96 -14.79 28.28
N THR A 319 -8.82 -14.73 29.59
CA THR A 319 -8.94 -13.52 30.41
C THR A 319 -7.57 -12.88 30.64
N SER A 320 -7.55 -11.67 31.18
CA SER A 320 -6.32 -10.99 31.62
C SER A 320 -6.56 -10.22 32.91
N GLU A 321 -5.56 -10.14 33.78
CA GLU A 321 -5.57 -9.20 34.92
C GLU A 321 -4.96 -7.82 34.53
N LYS A 322 -4.53 -7.65 33.27
CA LYS A 322 -3.93 -6.42 32.73
C LYS A 322 -4.96 -5.59 31.96
N PRO A 323 -4.88 -4.24 32.02
CA PRO A 323 -5.61 -3.36 31.10
C PRO A 323 -5.34 -3.74 29.65
N GLN A 324 -6.37 -3.77 28.82
CA GLN A 324 -6.25 -3.97 27.37
C GLN A 324 -6.20 -2.58 26.71
N VAL A 325 -5.16 -2.30 25.94
CA VAL A 325 -4.82 -0.96 25.43
C VAL A 325 -4.89 -0.95 23.90
N SER A 326 -5.40 0.14 23.32
CA SER A 326 -5.38 0.39 21.87
C SER A 326 -5.00 1.83 21.57
N THR A 327 -4.25 2.02 20.49
CA THR A 327 -3.73 3.30 19.99
C THR A 327 -4.35 3.62 18.64
N HIS A 328 -4.63 4.90 18.39
CA HIS A 328 -5.19 5.41 17.13
C HIS A 328 -4.81 6.89 16.98
N SER A 329 -4.60 7.39 15.76
CA SER A 329 -4.51 8.82 15.48
C SER A 329 -5.42 9.19 14.30
N PRO A 330 -6.17 10.31 14.37
CA PRO A 330 -6.85 10.86 13.20
C PRO A 330 -5.89 11.56 12.22
N ASP A 331 -4.66 11.84 12.66
CA ASP A 331 -3.65 12.61 11.91
C ASP A 331 -2.52 11.72 11.37
N ALA A 332 -2.67 10.39 11.45
CA ALA A 332 -1.69 9.45 10.92
C ALA A 332 -1.60 9.49 9.39
N ASN A 333 -0.38 9.35 8.86
CA ASN A 333 -0.12 9.24 7.43
C ASN A 333 -0.59 7.89 6.85
N ASP A 334 -0.47 7.68 5.54
CA ASP A 334 -0.86 6.43 4.86
C ASP A 334 -0.06 5.18 5.33
N ASN A 335 1.09 5.36 6.00
CA ASN A 335 1.85 4.29 6.62
C ASN A 335 1.34 3.93 8.04
N GLY A 336 0.42 4.72 8.61
CA GLY A 336 -0.06 4.60 9.99
C GLY A 336 0.83 5.28 11.04
N GLU A 337 1.72 6.17 10.62
CA GLU A 337 2.69 6.87 11.47
C GLU A 337 2.16 8.26 11.83
N ILE A 338 2.33 8.67 13.09
CA ILE A 338 1.79 9.92 13.62
C ILE A 338 2.84 11.03 13.46
N PRO A 339 2.53 12.14 12.78
CA PRO A 339 3.46 13.28 12.68
C PRO A 339 3.72 13.92 14.05
N GLN A 340 4.82 14.64 14.15
CA GLN A 340 5.07 15.54 15.27
C GLN A 340 3.99 16.64 15.26
N GLY A 341 3.51 17.07 16.43
CA GLY A 341 2.32 17.91 16.56
C GLY A 341 0.97 17.19 16.35
N GLY A 342 0.95 15.93 15.88
CA GLY A 342 -0.26 15.13 15.68
C GLY A 342 -0.90 14.61 16.98
N VAL A 343 -2.19 14.24 16.94
CA VAL A 343 -2.95 13.77 18.11
C VAL A 343 -2.94 12.24 18.20
N LEU A 344 -2.49 11.71 19.33
CA LEU A 344 -2.62 10.29 19.70
C LEU A 344 -3.84 10.11 20.62
N HIS A 345 -4.79 9.28 20.18
CA HIS A 345 -5.83 8.72 21.03
C HIS A 345 -5.36 7.39 21.63
N VAL A 346 -5.46 7.26 22.95
CA VAL A 346 -5.28 6.01 23.68
C VAL A 346 -6.63 5.61 24.27
N THR A 347 -7.08 4.41 23.97
CA THR A 347 -8.29 3.82 24.54
C THR A 347 -7.98 2.49 25.19
N GLY A 348 -8.88 2.00 26.04
CA GLY A 348 -8.77 0.67 26.59
C GLY A 348 -9.88 0.27 27.54
N HIS A 349 -9.78 -0.96 28.00
CA HIS A 349 -10.77 -1.63 28.84
C HIS A 349 -10.06 -2.61 29.80
N ASN A 350 -10.83 -3.36 30.59
CA ASN A 350 -10.30 -4.35 31.55
C ASN A 350 -9.37 -3.76 32.63
N ALA A 351 -9.49 -2.46 32.93
CA ALA A 351 -8.94 -1.88 34.16
C ALA A 351 -9.97 -2.00 35.31
N THR A 352 -9.53 -1.78 36.56
CA THR A 352 -10.40 -1.79 37.74
C THR A 352 -11.51 -0.73 37.59
N PRO A 353 -12.80 -1.07 37.65
CA PRO A 353 -13.88 -0.10 37.43
C PRO A 353 -13.99 0.95 38.55
N ASN A 354 -14.27 2.21 38.19
CA ASN A 354 -14.30 3.37 39.12
C ASN A 354 -12.97 3.57 39.89
N SER A 355 -11.84 3.31 39.23
CA SER A 355 -10.47 3.48 39.73
C SER A 355 -9.73 4.50 38.87
N THR A 356 -8.40 4.55 38.96
CA THR A 356 -7.53 5.37 38.11
C THR A 356 -6.50 4.51 37.40
N VAL A 357 -6.25 4.78 36.12
CA VAL A 357 -5.07 4.30 35.39
C VAL A 357 -4.03 5.40 35.22
N THR A 358 -2.75 5.05 35.25
CA THR A 358 -1.64 5.92 34.85
C THR A 358 -1.16 5.51 33.46
N ILE A 359 -1.06 6.46 32.54
CA ILE A 359 -0.69 6.26 31.15
C ILE A 359 0.66 6.93 30.90
N ASP A 360 1.66 6.11 30.57
CA ASP A 360 2.96 6.54 30.05
C ASP A 360 2.93 6.35 28.53
N PHE A 361 3.37 7.36 27.77
CA PHE A 361 3.34 7.33 26.30
C PHE A 361 4.66 6.83 25.69
N GLY A 362 5.73 6.70 26.48
CA GLY A 362 7.03 6.24 25.99
C GLY A 362 7.84 7.29 25.19
N ILE A 363 7.47 8.58 25.28
CA ILE A 363 8.23 9.71 24.70
C ILE A 363 9.03 10.41 25.80
N GLU A 364 10.33 10.64 25.62
CA GLU A 364 11.10 11.47 26.56
C GLU A 364 10.57 12.92 26.55
N GLY A 365 10.17 13.43 27.72
CA GLY A 365 9.72 14.81 27.90
C GLY A 365 8.20 14.99 28.04
N LEU A 366 7.39 14.04 27.56
CA LEU A 366 5.94 14.03 27.77
C LEU A 366 5.61 13.56 29.20
N GLU A 367 4.69 14.23 29.89
CA GLU A 367 4.28 13.82 31.25
C GLU A 367 3.21 12.71 31.21
N THR A 368 3.28 11.77 32.15
CA THR A 368 2.31 10.67 32.29
C THR A 368 0.92 11.20 32.65
N ALA A 369 -0.14 10.74 31.96
CA ALA A 369 -1.52 11.09 32.29
C ALA A 369 -2.08 10.20 33.42
N GLU A 370 -3.01 10.74 34.22
CA GLU A 370 -3.87 9.98 35.15
C GLU A 370 -5.33 10.09 34.68
N VAL A 371 -6.03 8.96 34.50
CA VAL A 371 -7.39 8.89 33.95
C VAL A 371 -8.28 8.06 34.88
N GLU A 372 -9.48 8.53 35.20
CA GLU A 372 -10.46 7.76 35.98
C GLU A 372 -11.23 6.79 35.06
N THR A 373 -11.40 5.54 35.49
CA THR A 373 -12.04 4.48 34.70
C THR A 373 -13.56 4.47 34.85
N GLY A 374 -14.25 4.02 33.80
CA GLY A 374 -15.71 3.90 33.74
C GLY A 374 -16.29 2.82 34.67
N GLU A 375 -17.61 2.70 34.68
CA GLU A 375 -18.33 1.72 35.52
C GLU A 375 -18.05 0.25 35.15
N ASN A 376 -17.47 -0.02 33.97
CA ASN A 376 -17.01 -1.35 33.54
C ASN A 376 -15.47 -1.49 33.43
N GLY A 377 -14.69 -0.45 33.77
CA GLY A 377 -13.22 -0.48 33.63
C GLY A 377 -12.67 0.13 32.34
N ASP A 378 -13.54 0.75 31.52
CA ASP A 378 -13.17 1.45 30.28
C ASP A 378 -12.39 2.75 30.57
N PHE A 379 -11.47 3.14 29.69
CA PHE A 379 -10.75 4.42 29.75
C PHE A 379 -10.41 4.95 28.35
N ALA A 380 -10.26 6.28 28.25
CA ALA A 380 -9.81 6.96 27.04
C ALA A 380 -9.07 8.26 27.37
N THR A 381 -8.08 8.63 26.56
CA THR A 381 -7.39 9.93 26.60
C THR A 381 -6.87 10.31 25.20
N GLU A 382 -6.63 11.60 25.01
CA GLU A 382 -6.03 12.21 23.83
C GLU A 382 -4.82 13.03 24.27
N ASN A 383 -3.69 12.91 23.58
CA ASN A 383 -2.49 13.72 23.83
C ASN A 383 -1.81 14.08 22.49
N VAL A 384 -1.11 15.21 22.46
CA VAL A 384 -0.37 15.69 21.28
C VAL A 384 1.06 15.17 21.33
N ILE A 385 1.57 14.66 20.21
CA ILE A 385 2.98 14.27 20.04
C ILE A 385 3.85 15.54 20.06
N PRO A 386 4.88 15.65 20.93
CA PRO A 386 5.74 16.83 20.96
C PRO A 386 6.49 17.11 19.64
N GLU A 387 6.69 18.40 19.34
CA GLU A 387 7.50 18.92 18.22
C GLU A 387 9.02 18.62 18.33
N ASP A 388 9.43 17.92 19.39
CA ASP A 388 10.80 17.45 19.64
C ASP A 388 10.86 15.95 20.00
N ALA A 389 9.82 15.19 19.66
CA ALA A 389 9.77 13.75 19.87
C ALA A 389 10.68 13.00 18.88
N GLU A 390 11.56 12.12 19.39
CA GLU A 390 12.32 11.20 18.53
C GLU A 390 11.37 10.36 17.66
N SER A 391 11.71 10.11 16.39
CA SER A 391 10.92 9.29 15.47
C SER A 391 10.93 7.78 15.80
N GLY A 392 10.14 7.01 15.08
CA GLY A 392 10.04 5.55 15.17
C GLY A 392 9.08 5.03 16.24
N VAL A 393 9.07 3.70 16.40
CA VAL A 393 8.12 2.97 17.28
C VAL A 393 8.29 3.34 18.75
N LYS A 394 7.17 3.67 19.39
CA LYS A 394 7.00 3.94 20.83
C LYS A 394 6.01 2.94 21.42
N THR A 395 5.99 2.83 22.75
CA THR A 395 5.07 1.95 23.47
C THR A 395 4.31 2.72 24.54
N VAL A 396 3.00 2.89 24.36
CA VAL A 396 2.11 3.32 25.44
C VAL A 396 2.05 2.21 26.47
N THR A 397 2.26 2.55 27.75
CA THR A 397 2.08 1.65 28.89
C THR A 397 0.99 2.19 29.81
N VAL A 398 -0.10 1.44 29.96
CA VAL A 398 -1.21 1.78 30.87
C VAL A 398 -1.14 0.90 32.11
N THR A 399 -1.01 1.50 33.29
CA THR A 399 -0.91 0.80 34.57
C THR A 399 -2.14 1.07 35.44
N ASP A 400 -2.76 0.01 35.96
CA ASP A 400 -3.88 0.12 36.89
C ASP A 400 -3.43 0.58 38.29
N GLY A 401 -4.13 1.57 38.86
CA GLY A 401 -3.79 2.18 40.15
C GLY A 401 -4.20 1.40 41.41
N GLU A 402 -5.05 0.37 41.30
CA GLU A 402 -5.44 -0.52 42.41
C GLU A 402 -4.73 -1.88 42.36
N THR A 403 -4.61 -2.52 41.18
CA THR A 403 -3.88 -3.79 41.02
C THR A 403 -2.37 -3.58 40.90
N GLY A 404 -1.95 -2.57 40.14
CA GLY A 404 -0.56 -2.34 39.75
C GLY A 404 -0.11 -3.13 38.51
N GLU A 405 -1.02 -3.81 37.82
CA GLU A 405 -0.74 -4.50 36.55
C GLU A 405 -0.74 -3.53 35.37
N SER A 406 0.04 -3.85 34.34
CA SER A 406 0.27 -2.97 33.18
C SER A 406 -0.04 -3.65 31.86
N GLY A 407 -0.77 -2.97 30.99
CA GLY A 407 -0.95 -3.30 29.58
C GLY A 407 -0.17 -2.35 28.67
N THR A 408 0.07 -2.75 27.42
CA THR A 408 0.88 -1.99 26.47
C THR A 408 0.30 -2.02 25.06
N ALA A 409 0.47 -0.92 24.31
CA ALA A 409 0.20 -0.84 22.88
C ALA A 409 1.32 -0.05 22.18
N GLU A 410 1.65 -0.41 20.94
CA GLU A 410 2.66 0.28 20.15
C GLU A 410 2.05 1.29 19.18
N TYR A 411 2.84 2.29 18.79
CA TYR A 411 2.52 3.26 17.73
C TYR A 411 3.83 3.84 17.19
N THR A 412 3.80 4.39 15.97
CA THR A 412 4.99 5.00 15.35
C THR A 412 4.86 6.51 15.32
N VAL A 413 5.91 7.22 15.72
CA VAL A 413 6.07 8.66 15.41
C VAL A 413 6.82 8.75 14.07
N ALA A 414 6.29 9.50 13.11
CA ALA A 414 6.92 9.71 11.79
C ALA A 414 8.29 10.41 11.92
N ASP A 415 9.11 10.38 10.88
CA ASP A 415 10.34 11.17 10.89
C ASP A 415 10.04 12.64 10.57
N ALA A 416 10.96 13.55 10.92
CA ALA A 416 10.72 14.98 10.72
C ALA A 416 10.70 15.38 9.22
N GLY A 417 11.19 14.50 8.34
CA GLY A 417 11.14 14.66 6.89
C GLY A 417 9.84 14.23 6.22
N ASP A 418 8.85 13.72 6.95
CA ASP A 418 7.54 13.31 6.42
C ASP A 418 6.48 14.44 6.52
N GLU A 419 6.90 15.71 6.53
CA GLU A 419 6.00 16.83 6.23
C GLU A 419 5.55 16.81 4.76
N ALA A 420 4.38 17.39 4.46
CA ALA A 420 3.81 17.35 3.11
C ALA A 420 4.73 18.00 2.07
N GLU A 421 5.02 17.28 0.97
CA GLU A 421 5.98 17.71 -0.06
C GLU A 421 5.72 19.16 -0.50
N PRO A 422 6.71 20.08 -0.36
CA PRO A 422 6.47 21.49 -0.61
C PRO A 422 5.99 21.76 -2.04
N THR A 423 4.95 22.57 -2.15
CA THR A 423 4.34 22.93 -3.43
C THR A 423 4.66 24.37 -3.80
N LEU A 424 4.42 24.70 -5.08
CA LEU A 424 4.43 26.08 -5.58
C LEU A 424 3.17 26.25 -6.43
N THR A 425 2.35 27.26 -6.12
CA THR A 425 1.10 27.58 -6.81
C THR A 425 1.09 29.03 -7.28
N ALA A 426 0.15 29.36 -8.17
CA ALA A 426 -0.09 30.71 -8.67
C ALA A 426 -1.58 31.05 -8.55
N ASP A 427 -1.91 32.30 -8.24
CA ASP A 427 -3.30 32.73 -8.05
C ASP A 427 -4.12 32.88 -9.35
N ARG A 428 -3.45 32.73 -10.51
CA ARG A 428 -4.05 32.66 -11.85
C ARG A 428 -3.03 32.20 -12.89
N SER A 429 -3.48 31.42 -13.88
CA SER A 429 -2.69 31.03 -15.05
C SER A 429 -2.75 32.02 -16.21
N GLU A 430 -3.72 32.94 -16.27
CA GLU A 430 -3.77 34.04 -17.27
C GLU A 430 -4.09 35.40 -16.63
N ILE A 431 -3.51 36.48 -17.17
CA ILE A 431 -3.70 37.86 -16.70
C ILE A 431 -3.69 38.87 -17.87
N THR A 432 -4.52 39.91 -17.80
CA THR A 432 -4.48 40.98 -18.82
C THR A 432 -3.23 41.87 -18.66
N LEU A 433 -2.77 42.43 -19.78
CA LEU A 433 -1.63 43.36 -19.79
C LEU A 433 -1.86 44.63 -18.95
N ASP A 434 -3.10 45.08 -18.78
CA ASP A 434 -3.46 46.23 -17.94
C ASP A 434 -3.46 45.88 -16.43
N GLU A 435 -3.55 44.61 -16.05
CA GLU A 435 -3.49 44.12 -14.65
C GLU A 435 -2.10 43.59 -14.27
N PHE A 436 -1.34 43.08 -15.25
CA PHE A 436 0.05 42.67 -15.06
C PHE A 436 1.00 43.87 -14.85
N VAL A 437 0.62 45.07 -15.29
CA VAL A 437 1.51 46.24 -15.32
C VAL A 437 1.06 47.34 -14.33
N GLY A 438 1.82 47.54 -13.26
CA GLY A 438 1.47 48.51 -12.21
C GLY A 438 2.64 48.97 -11.33
N ASP A 439 2.29 49.61 -10.21
CA ASP A 439 3.19 49.91 -9.09
C ASP A 439 2.83 48.99 -7.91
N ILE A 440 3.78 48.67 -7.04
CA ILE A 440 3.61 47.66 -5.98
C ILE A 440 2.60 48.07 -4.88
N GLU A 441 2.20 49.35 -4.84
CA GLU A 441 1.13 49.84 -3.96
C GLU A 441 -0.29 49.47 -4.45
N ASP A 442 -0.45 48.97 -5.68
CA ASP A 442 -1.74 48.55 -6.28
C ASP A 442 -1.87 47.03 -6.47
N GLU A 443 -0.95 46.22 -5.91
CA GLU A 443 -0.91 44.73 -5.97
C GLU A 443 -1.07 44.11 -7.40
N PRO A 444 -0.31 44.57 -8.42
CA PRO A 444 -0.40 44.08 -9.80
C PRO A 444 0.29 42.71 -10.00
N GLY A 445 -0.05 42.04 -11.10
CA GLY A 445 0.59 40.79 -11.50
C GLY A 445 -0.06 39.53 -10.95
N VAL A 446 0.72 38.45 -10.93
CA VAL A 446 0.36 37.12 -10.44
C VAL A 446 1.01 36.91 -9.07
N LEU A 447 0.23 36.45 -8.11
CA LEU A 447 0.69 36.04 -6.79
C LEU A 447 1.11 34.57 -6.84
N PHE A 448 2.30 34.27 -6.35
CA PHE A 448 2.78 32.92 -6.13
C PHE A 448 2.86 32.64 -4.64
N THR A 449 2.54 31.41 -4.25
CA THR A 449 2.67 30.91 -2.89
C THR A 449 3.40 29.57 -2.94
N ALA A 450 4.39 29.39 -2.08
CA ALA A 450 4.92 28.08 -1.74
C ALA A 450 4.51 27.71 -0.32
N GLU A 451 4.13 26.46 -0.10
CA GLU A 451 3.64 25.91 1.16
C GLU A 451 4.33 24.56 1.42
N GLY A 452 4.40 24.11 2.67
CA GLY A 452 5.17 22.91 3.05
C GLY A 452 6.70 23.14 3.15
N LEU A 453 7.14 24.39 3.30
CA LEU A 453 8.55 24.73 3.58
C LEU A 453 8.77 24.82 5.09
N GLU A 454 9.96 24.51 5.59
CA GLU A 454 10.28 24.75 7.01
C GLU A 454 10.13 26.25 7.37
N PRO A 455 9.68 26.61 8.59
CA PRO A 455 9.60 28.00 9.03
C PRO A 455 10.92 28.76 8.86
N GLN A 456 10.86 29.98 8.31
CA GLN A 456 12.02 30.82 7.97
C GLN A 456 12.94 30.29 6.83
N THR A 457 12.52 29.29 6.05
CA THR A 457 13.23 28.81 4.84
C THR A 457 13.46 29.92 3.80
N SER A 458 14.66 29.96 3.19
CA SER A 458 15.07 30.99 2.23
C SER A 458 14.80 30.60 0.77
N LEU A 459 13.55 30.74 0.33
CA LEU A 459 13.13 30.43 -1.06
C LEU A 459 13.71 31.42 -2.09
N THR A 460 14.42 30.92 -3.09
CA THR A 460 14.97 31.67 -4.24
C THR A 460 14.19 31.33 -5.51
N TYR A 461 13.51 32.31 -6.11
CA TYR A 461 12.69 32.10 -7.30
C TYR A 461 13.30 32.71 -8.57
N THR A 462 13.15 31.99 -9.68
CA THR A 462 13.65 32.32 -11.02
C THR A 462 12.51 32.35 -12.03
N VAL A 463 12.42 33.45 -12.79
CA VAL A 463 11.42 33.64 -13.85
C VAL A 463 12.04 33.44 -15.24
N VAL A 464 11.37 32.69 -16.11
CA VAL A 464 11.62 32.65 -17.55
C VAL A 464 10.56 33.49 -18.24
N SER A 465 10.95 34.59 -18.89
CA SER A 465 10.04 35.58 -19.49
C SER A 465 10.25 35.76 -21.00
N PRO A 466 9.22 36.17 -21.76
CA PRO A 466 9.33 36.42 -23.20
C PRO A 466 10.01 37.76 -23.52
N GLY A 467 10.06 38.68 -22.56
CA GLY A 467 10.72 40.00 -22.63
C GLY A 467 11.90 40.18 -21.67
N GLU A 468 12.57 41.34 -21.74
CA GLU A 468 13.62 41.75 -20.78
C GLU A 468 12.99 42.27 -19.48
N LEU A 469 13.03 41.48 -18.39
CA LEU A 469 12.80 41.95 -17.02
C LEU A 469 14.13 42.32 -16.34
N GLU A 470 14.12 43.24 -15.36
CA GLU A 470 15.20 43.37 -14.36
C GLU A 470 14.81 42.57 -13.10
N GLY A 471 15.73 41.78 -12.55
CA GLY A 471 15.50 41.04 -11.30
C GLY A 471 14.87 39.64 -11.46
N LEU A 472 15.29 38.90 -12.50
CA LEU A 472 14.79 37.53 -12.79
C LEU A 472 15.07 36.48 -11.68
N GLU A 473 15.99 36.77 -10.75
CA GLU A 473 16.31 35.95 -9.58
C GLU A 473 16.06 36.81 -8.32
N GLN A 474 15.17 36.38 -7.42
CA GLN A 474 14.94 37.04 -6.12
C GLN A 474 14.72 36.03 -5.00
N THR A 475 14.89 36.48 -3.75
CA THR A 475 14.76 35.67 -2.54
C THR A 475 13.62 36.18 -1.66
N THR A 476 12.72 35.29 -1.26
CA THR A 476 11.75 35.52 -0.18
C THR A 476 12.11 34.62 1.02
N THR A 477 11.27 34.60 2.05
CA THR A 477 11.49 33.78 3.26
C THR A 477 10.14 33.27 3.74
N ALA A 478 10.03 31.98 4.06
CA ALA A 478 8.83 31.38 4.64
C ALA A 478 8.52 32.03 6.00
N ASP A 479 7.24 32.19 6.31
CA ASP A 479 6.80 32.71 7.60
C ASP A 479 6.84 31.62 8.70
N ASP A 480 6.23 31.90 9.85
CA ASP A 480 6.22 30.98 10.99
C ASP A 480 5.29 29.76 10.78
N ASN A 481 4.54 29.70 9.66
CA ASN A 481 3.69 28.57 9.25
C ASN A 481 4.27 27.78 8.07
N GLY A 482 5.47 28.14 7.57
CA GLY A 482 6.04 27.52 6.37
C GLY A 482 5.54 28.06 5.02
N THR A 483 4.76 29.16 5.03
CA THR A 483 4.22 29.76 3.80
C THR A 483 5.14 30.87 3.27
N ALA A 484 5.47 30.84 1.97
CA ALA A 484 6.32 31.83 1.31
C ALA A 484 5.66 32.41 0.05
N SER A 485 5.15 33.64 0.14
CA SER A 485 4.48 34.32 -0.99
C SER A 485 5.32 35.39 -1.68
N PHE A 486 5.12 35.58 -3.00
CA PHE A 486 5.76 36.63 -3.82
C PHE A 486 4.96 36.98 -5.07
N PHE A 487 5.13 38.20 -5.61
CA PHE A 487 4.43 38.65 -6.83
C PHE A 487 5.37 38.73 -8.05
N ILE A 488 4.87 38.34 -9.23
CA ILE A 488 5.50 38.55 -10.53
C ILE A 488 4.67 39.54 -11.36
N TYR A 489 5.25 40.69 -11.72
CA TYR A 489 4.54 41.78 -12.41
C TYR A 489 5.46 42.57 -13.35
N GLY A 490 4.85 43.30 -14.29
CA GLY A 490 5.50 44.20 -15.23
C GLY A 490 5.59 45.65 -14.73
N PHE A 491 6.69 46.32 -15.00
CA PHE A 491 6.88 47.73 -14.64
C PHE A 491 6.16 48.72 -15.57
N ASP A 492 5.47 49.70 -14.98
CA ASP A 492 4.74 50.80 -15.65
C ASP A 492 5.62 51.68 -16.56
N TRP A 493 6.90 51.83 -16.21
CA TRP A 493 7.81 52.77 -16.85
C TRP A 493 8.42 52.27 -18.17
N VAL A 494 8.13 51.04 -18.56
CA VAL A 494 8.53 50.48 -19.86
C VAL A 494 7.76 51.17 -21.00
N SER A 495 8.50 51.58 -22.03
CA SER A 495 7.96 52.50 -23.06
C SER A 495 7.03 51.85 -24.10
N ASP A 496 6.86 50.54 -24.03
CA ASP A 496 5.97 49.72 -24.86
C ASP A 496 5.63 48.45 -24.06
N PRO A 497 4.48 48.39 -23.34
CA PRO A 497 4.18 47.27 -22.44
C PRO A 497 3.94 45.95 -23.18
N THR A 498 3.74 45.99 -24.51
CA THR A 498 3.53 44.77 -25.32
C THR A 498 4.73 43.81 -25.32
N VAL A 499 5.89 44.21 -24.78
CA VAL A 499 7.03 43.32 -24.51
C VAL A 499 6.76 42.29 -23.40
N TYR A 500 5.71 42.48 -22.59
CA TYR A 500 5.33 41.54 -21.55
C TYR A 500 4.38 40.44 -22.03
N LEU A 501 3.87 40.48 -23.27
CA LEU A 501 2.91 39.50 -23.78
C LEU A 501 3.56 38.13 -24.06
N GLY A 502 2.92 37.04 -23.65
CA GLY A 502 3.35 35.65 -23.87
C GLY A 502 3.31 34.78 -22.61
N GLU A 503 3.80 33.55 -22.72
CA GLU A 503 3.98 32.64 -21.58
C GLU A 503 5.20 33.00 -20.72
N TYR A 504 5.07 32.76 -19.42
CA TYR A 504 6.10 32.84 -18.39
C TYR A 504 6.14 31.50 -17.66
N ALA A 505 7.33 31.06 -17.26
CA ALA A 505 7.51 29.93 -16.35
C ALA A 505 8.24 30.41 -15.10
N VAL A 506 7.74 30.03 -13.92
CA VAL A 506 8.33 30.37 -12.62
C VAL A 506 8.79 29.08 -11.96
N THR A 507 10.06 29.07 -11.57
CA THR A 507 10.67 28.01 -10.77
C THR A 507 11.11 28.60 -9.44
N ALA A 508 11.04 27.83 -8.37
CA ALA A 508 11.61 28.21 -7.09
C ALA A 508 12.60 27.16 -6.60
N SER A 509 13.47 27.52 -5.66
CA SER A 509 14.49 26.63 -5.12
C SER A 509 14.79 27.00 -3.67
N TYR A 510 15.03 26.00 -2.83
CA TYR A 510 15.38 26.17 -1.42
C TYR A 510 16.49 25.19 -1.03
N GLU A 511 17.10 25.42 0.13
CA GLU A 511 18.08 24.54 0.77
C GLU A 511 17.38 23.89 1.95
N ASP A 512 17.35 22.55 2.00
CA ASP A 512 16.67 21.76 3.04
C ASP A 512 17.54 21.55 4.31
N GLU A 513 16.99 20.92 5.36
CA GLU A 513 17.74 20.51 6.57
C GLU A 513 19.06 19.76 6.28
N ALA A 514 19.14 18.97 5.22
CA ALA A 514 20.35 18.23 4.84
C ALA A 514 21.41 19.13 4.19
N GLY A 515 21.01 20.32 3.72
CA GLY A 515 21.82 21.26 2.95
C GLY A 515 21.89 20.92 1.46
N ASP A 516 20.96 20.11 0.96
CA ASP A 516 20.78 19.85 -0.46
C ASP A 516 19.76 20.85 -1.06
N VAL A 517 19.85 21.11 -2.37
CA VAL A 517 19.06 22.15 -3.05
C VAL A 517 17.95 21.51 -3.85
N GLN A 518 16.71 21.80 -3.45
CA GLN A 518 15.49 21.33 -4.08
C GLN A 518 14.94 22.39 -5.07
N GLU A 519 14.17 21.96 -6.06
CA GLU A 519 13.50 22.85 -7.04
C GLU A 519 11.98 22.59 -7.06
N LEU A 520 11.18 23.67 -7.14
CA LEU A 520 9.72 23.68 -7.21
C LEU A 520 9.24 24.28 -8.54
N GLY A 521 8.14 23.74 -9.09
CA GLY A 521 7.61 24.11 -10.40
C GLY A 521 8.28 23.33 -11.55
N PRO A 522 8.23 23.81 -12.81
CA PRO A 522 7.79 25.14 -13.22
C PRO A 522 6.27 25.35 -13.16
N VAL A 523 5.83 26.43 -12.52
CA VAL A 523 4.46 26.92 -12.59
C VAL A 523 4.37 27.96 -13.72
N ASN A 524 3.42 27.79 -14.63
CA ASN A 524 3.31 28.62 -15.83
C ASN A 524 2.17 29.63 -15.72
N PHE A 525 2.34 30.81 -16.31
CA PHE A 525 1.25 31.77 -16.50
C PHE A 525 1.42 32.59 -17.79
N ARG A 526 0.35 33.22 -18.26
CA ARG A 526 0.30 33.96 -19.53
C ARG A 526 -0.16 35.40 -19.35
N VAL A 527 0.50 36.32 -20.04
CA VAL A 527 0.06 37.74 -20.14
C VAL A 527 -0.51 38.00 -21.53
N VAL A 528 -1.76 38.46 -21.59
CA VAL A 528 -2.54 38.65 -22.84
C VAL A 528 -3.02 40.09 -23.05
N GLU A 529 -3.34 40.48 -24.29
CA GLU A 529 -3.94 41.80 -24.58
C GLU A 529 -5.40 41.90 -24.10
N GLU A 530 -6.12 40.78 -24.07
CA GLU A 530 -7.54 40.63 -23.74
C GLU A 530 -7.72 39.14 -23.38
N ILE A 531 -8.21 38.81 -22.18
CA ILE A 531 -8.57 37.42 -21.80
C ILE A 531 -9.72 36.98 -22.71
N ALA A 532 -9.69 35.73 -23.17
CA ALA A 532 -10.75 35.20 -24.01
C ALA A 532 -12.07 35.07 -23.24
N GLU A 533 -13.19 35.51 -23.84
CA GLU A 533 -14.52 35.09 -23.36
C GLU A 533 -14.75 33.64 -23.86
N GLY A 534 -14.60 32.67 -22.95
CA GLY A 534 -14.89 31.25 -23.15
C GLY A 534 -13.67 30.29 -23.18
N PRO A 535 -13.90 28.96 -23.05
CA PRO A 535 -12.85 27.96 -22.86
C PRO A 535 -11.78 27.93 -23.96
N GLN A 536 -10.58 27.48 -23.61
CA GLN A 536 -9.46 27.25 -24.53
C GLN A 536 -9.05 25.76 -24.52
N ILE A 537 -8.33 25.31 -25.54
CA ILE A 537 -7.85 23.93 -25.68
C ILE A 537 -6.46 23.95 -26.32
N GLU A 538 -5.49 23.31 -25.69
CA GLU A 538 -4.22 22.88 -26.31
C GLU A 538 -4.17 21.34 -26.40
N LEU A 539 -3.26 20.81 -27.21
CA LEU A 539 -3.05 19.38 -27.42
C LEU A 539 -1.55 19.14 -27.51
N ASP A 540 -1.03 18.22 -26.70
CA ASP A 540 0.38 17.82 -26.71
C ASP A 540 0.80 17.25 -28.08
N SER A 541 -0.11 16.48 -28.69
CA SER A 541 -0.01 16.04 -30.08
C SER A 541 -1.33 16.24 -30.83
N ASN A 542 -1.25 16.74 -32.06
CA ASN A 542 -2.39 16.78 -32.98
C ASN A 542 -2.46 15.56 -33.93
N GLU A 543 -1.61 14.54 -33.71
CA GLU A 543 -1.64 13.24 -34.38
C GLU A 543 -1.58 12.11 -33.33
N VAL A 544 -2.56 11.20 -33.35
CA VAL A 544 -2.76 10.10 -32.37
C VAL A 544 -3.08 8.79 -33.09
N TYR A 545 -2.68 7.64 -32.56
CA TYR A 545 -2.96 6.33 -33.15
C TYR A 545 -4.27 5.71 -32.61
N GLN A 546 -4.94 4.90 -33.44
CA GLN A 546 -5.98 3.96 -32.96
C GLN A 546 -5.44 3.11 -31.81
N GLY A 547 -6.21 3.00 -30.71
CA GLY A 547 -5.81 2.29 -29.49
C GLY A 547 -4.93 3.12 -28.53
N GLY A 548 -4.51 4.32 -28.90
CA GLY A 548 -3.79 5.26 -28.03
C GLY A 548 -4.68 6.32 -27.41
N SER A 549 -4.08 7.22 -26.64
CA SER A 549 -4.69 8.38 -25.99
C SER A 549 -4.35 9.70 -26.70
N LEU A 550 -5.23 10.70 -26.52
CA LEU A 550 -5.04 12.08 -26.93
C LEU A 550 -5.06 12.98 -25.69
N ASP A 551 -3.90 13.47 -25.29
CA ASP A 551 -3.75 14.37 -24.15
C ASP A 551 -4.21 15.79 -24.53
N ALA A 552 -5.09 16.35 -23.71
CA ALA A 552 -5.70 17.66 -23.94
C ALA A 552 -5.73 18.50 -22.66
N ASP A 553 -5.11 19.67 -22.72
CA ASP A 553 -5.16 20.69 -21.67
C ASP A 553 -6.21 21.76 -22.02
N ILE A 554 -7.10 22.01 -21.07
CA ILE A 554 -8.28 22.86 -21.24
C ILE A 554 -8.29 23.85 -20.08
N TRP A 555 -8.42 25.15 -20.38
CA TRP A 555 -8.45 26.21 -19.36
C TRP A 555 -9.49 27.28 -19.69
N ASN A 556 -9.67 28.23 -18.76
CA ASN A 556 -10.73 29.25 -18.80
C ASN A 556 -12.13 28.61 -18.77
N LEU A 557 -12.28 27.57 -17.95
CA LEU A 557 -13.53 26.95 -17.56
C LEU A 557 -14.04 27.58 -16.25
N THR A 558 -15.30 27.35 -15.89
CA THR A 558 -15.78 27.62 -14.53
C THR A 558 -15.15 26.64 -13.54
N ALA A 559 -14.45 27.16 -12.52
CA ALA A 559 -13.93 26.37 -11.40
C ALA A 559 -15.02 25.54 -10.71
N ASP A 560 -14.68 24.30 -10.30
CA ASP A 560 -15.62 23.25 -9.84
C ASP A 560 -16.79 22.94 -10.83
N GLY A 561 -16.72 23.42 -12.07
CA GLY A 561 -17.82 23.38 -13.04
C GLY A 561 -17.89 22.08 -13.85
N GLU A 562 -19.10 21.67 -14.23
CA GLU A 562 -19.29 20.54 -15.17
C GLU A 562 -18.90 20.93 -16.60
N VAL A 563 -18.14 20.06 -17.28
CA VAL A 563 -17.59 20.29 -18.63
C VAL A 563 -17.94 19.11 -19.56
N GLU A 564 -18.63 19.35 -20.67
CA GLU A 564 -18.86 18.34 -21.72
C GLU A 564 -17.68 18.35 -22.71
N VAL A 565 -16.94 17.24 -22.77
CA VAL A 565 -15.77 17.05 -23.64
C VAL A 565 -16.11 15.99 -24.69
N SER A 566 -15.84 16.28 -25.95
CA SER A 566 -16.37 15.50 -27.09
C SER A 566 -15.32 15.32 -28.17
N TRP A 567 -14.72 14.11 -28.22
CA TRP A 567 -13.72 13.68 -29.20
C TRP A 567 -14.21 12.51 -30.08
N ASN A 568 -15.46 12.07 -29.88
CA ASN A 568 -16.07 10.80 -30.27
C ASN A 568 -15.35 9.61 -29.57
N PRO A 569 -15.66 9.31 -28.28
CA PRO A 569 -16.92 9.57 -27.54
C PRO A 569 -17.16 10.99 -27.00
N THR A 570 -18.21 11.15 -26.20
CA THR A 570 -18.55 12.39 -25.47
C THR A 570 -18.77 12.03 -24.02
N GLU A 571 -18.06 12.69 -23.12
CA GLU A 571 -18.08 12.44 -21.68
C GLU A 571 -18.15 13.77 -20.91
N THR A 572 -18.33 13.69 -19.59
CA THR A 572 -18.49 14.86 -18.71
C THR A 572 -17.47 14.80 -17.60
N PHE A 573 -16.73 15.89 -17.45
CA PHE A 573 -15.67 16.08 -16.46
C PHE A 573 -16.06 17.22 -15.51
N THR A 574 -15.27 17.42 -14.46
CA THR A 574 -15.34 18.59 -13.59
C THR A 574 -14.01 19.32 -13.70
N ALA A 575 -14.04 20.64 -13.89
CA ALA A 575 -12.84 21.47 -13.83
C ALA A 575 -12.33 21.56 -12.38
N ASP A 576 -11.03 21.80 -12.20
CA ASP A 576 -10.45 22.01 -10.87
C ASP A 576 -10.87 23.36 -10.24
N GLU A 577 -10.27 23.72 -9.11
CA GLU A 577 -10.52 25.00 -8.43
C GLU A 577 -9.98 26.23 -9.20
N ASN A 578 -9.10 26.03 -10.19
CA ASN A 578 -8.51 27.07 -11.02
C ASN A 578 -9.32 27.33 -12.32
N GLY A 579 -10.23 26.41 -12.69
CA GLY A 579 -10.94 26.45 -13.97
C GLY A 579 -10.15 25.79 -15.10
N GLU A 580 -9.36 24.77 -14.77
CA GLU A 580 -8.50 23.99 -15.66
C GLU A 580 -8.89 22.50 -15.65
N LEU A 581 -8.53 21.78 -16.71
CA LEU A 581 -8.81 20.37 -16.92
C LEU A 581 -7.79 19.77 -17.90
N SER A 582 -6.83 19.02 -17.38
CA SER A 582 -6.00 18.10 -18.18
C SER A 582 -6.72 16.75 -18.29
N ALA A 583 -6.85 16.20 -19.50
CA ALA A 583 -7.55 14.94 -19.74
C ALA A 583 -6.84 14.05 -20.77
N GLU A 584 -6.58 12.80 -20.39
CA GLU A 584 -6.17 11.74 -21.32
C GLU A 584 -7.42 11.19 -22.04
N LEU A 585 -7.58 11.45 -23.34
CA LEU A 585 -8.78 11.10 -24.10
C LEU A 585 -8.57 9.85 -24.97
N PRO A 586 -9.05 8.65 -24.58
CA PRO A 586 -8.76 7.40 -25.29
C PRO A 586 -9.43 7.33 -26.69
N ILE A 587 -8.67 6.82 -27.67
CA ILE A 587 -9.09 6.62 -29.07
C ILE A 587 -9.29 5.13 -29.34
N ALA A 588 -10.54 4.73 -29.63
CA ALA A 588 -10.88 3.33 -29.88
C ALA A 588 -10.10 2.70 -31.06
N ASP A 589 -9.79 1.40 -30.98
CA ASP A 589 -9.07 0.63 -32.00
C ASP A 589 -9.75 0.66 -33.38
N ASP A 590 -11.08 0.81 -33.43
CA ASP A 590 -11.87 0.87 -34.65
C ASP A 590 -12.30 2.29 -35.09
N ALA A 591 -11.68 3.33 -34.49
CA ALA A 591 -11.94 4.73 -34.83
C ALA A 591 -11.64 5.06 -36.31
N ASP A 592 -12.46 5.92 -36.92
CA ASP A 592 -12.26 6.37 -38.32
C ASP A 592 -10.97 7.21 -38.45
N THR A 593 -9.93 6.66 -39.10
CA THR A 593 -8.66 7.36 -39.38
C THR A 593 -8.85 8.63 -40.20
N GLY A 594 -8.26 9.74 -39.78
CA GLY A 594 -8.34 11.04 -40.48
C GLY A 594 -8.43 12.22 -39.52
N VAL A 595 -8.71 13.40 -40.08
CA VAL A 595 -8.90 14.62 -39.27
C VAL A 595 -10.29 14.60 -38.61
N GLN A 596 -10.27 14.64 -37.29
CA GLN A 596 -11.41 14.67 -36.38
C GLN A 596 -11.49 16.05 -35.69
N THR A 597 -12.43 16.23 -34.75
CA THR A 597 -12.58 17.48 -34.01
C THR A 597 -12.88 17.17 -32.55
N LEU A 598 -12.03 17.67 -31.65
CA LEU A 598 -12.32 17.77 -30.23
C LEU A 598 -13.15 19.03 -29.99
N THR A 599 -14.23 18.92 -29.21
CA THR A 599 -15.10 20.02 -28.80
C THR A 599 -15.23 20.01 -27.28
N VAL A 600 -15.14 21.19 -26.66
CA VAL A 600 -15.33 21.39 -25.21
C VAL A 600 -16.48 22.36 -25.00
N THR A 601 -17.33 22.10 -24.01
CA THR A 601 -18.40 23.01 -23.56
C THR A 601 -18.38 23.13 -22.04
N ASP A 602 -18.23 24.35 -21.53
CA ASP A 602 -18.52 24.65 -20.11
C ASP A 602 -20.05 24.70 -19.95
N LEU A 603 -20.59 23.83 -19.09
CA LEU A 603 -22.05 23.68 -18.89
C LEU A 603 -22.64 24.75 -17.96
N THR A 604 -21.80 25.53 -17.26
CA THR A 604 -22.19 26.65 -16.40
C THR A 604 -22.29 27.96 -17.18
N THR A 605 -21.37 28.21 -18.13
CA THR A 605 -21.38 29.41 -18.98
C THR A 605 -22.12 29.25 -20.31
N GLU A 606 -22.38 28.01 -20.75
CA GLU A 606 -22.83 27.62 -22.10
C GLU A 606 -21.80 27.96 -23.22
N GLU A 607 -20.52 28.24 -22.88
CA GLU A 607 -19.47 28.61 -23.85
C GLU A 607 -18.67 27.40 -24.38
N THR A 608 -18.18 27.50 -25.63
CA THR A 608 -17.69 26.33 -26.40
C THR A 608 -16.38 26.59 -27.14
N ALA A 609 -15.45 25.63 -27.06
CA ALA A 609 -14.19 25.60 -27.81
C ALA A 609 -14.10 24.39 -28.75
N SER A 610 -13.22 24.43 -29.76
CA SER A 610 -12.98 23.28 -30.65
C SER A 610 -11.61 23.32 -31.34
N VAL A 611 -10.98 22.15 -31.50
CA VAL A 611 -9.67 21.97 -32.16
C VAL A 611 -9.69 20.73 -33.09
N GLU A 612 -8.92 20.76 -34.18
CA GLU A 612 -8.79 19.64 -35.13
C GLU A 612 -7.57 18.76 -34.79
N TYR A 613 -7.78 17.45 -34.61
CA TYR A 613 -6.75 16.43 -34.36
C TYR A 613 -6.81 15.32 -35.42
N THR A 614 -5.79 14.46 -35.55
CA THR A 614 -5.71 13.43 -36.60
C THR A 614 -5.52 12.02 -36.03
N VAL A 615 -6.44 11.11 -36.35
CA VAL A 615 -6.32 9.67 -36.03
C VAL A 615 -5.53 8.94 -37.14
N LEU A 616 -4.47 8.25 -36.74
CA LEU A 616 -3.58 7.41 -37.56
C LEU A 616 -3.95 5.92 -37.43
N SER A 617 -3.64 5.12 -38.46
CA SER A 617 -3.86 3.67 -38.45
C SER A 617 -2.87 3.02 -37.50
N SER A 618 -3.31 2.11 -36.62
CA SER A 618 -2.36 1.32 -35.79
C SER A 618 -1.42 0.46 -36.63
N ASP A 619 -1.82 0.07 -37.85
CA ASP A 619 -0.94 -0.54 -38.88
C ASP A 619 0.30 0.31 -39.25
N ASP A 620 0.29 1.63 -39.00
CA ASP A 620 1.39 2.57 -39.27
C ASP A 620 2.16 2.96 -37.98
N GLN A 621 1.93 2.29 -36.84
CA GLN A 621 2.64 2.54 -35.57
C GLN A 621 3.99 1.81 -35.54
N VAL A 622 5.03 2.48 -35.04
CA VAL A 622 6.34 1.87 -34.78
C VAL A 622 6.55 1.88 -33.27
N VAL A 623 6.60 0.70 -32.68
CA VAL A 623 6.93 0.46 -31.27
C VAL A 623 8.41 0.09 -31.13
N ASP A 624 9.05 0.49 -30.03
CA ASP A 624 10.46 0.14 -29.77
C ASP A 624 10.58 -1.34 -29.32
N PRO A 625 11.49 -2.14 -29.91
CA PRO A 625 11.58 -3.57 -29.58
C PRO A 625 12.00 -3.87 -28.13
N ALA A 626 11.28 -4.81 -27.51
CA ALA A 626 11.49 -5.25 -26.12
C ALA A 626 11.81 -6.76 -26.04
N LEU A 627 12.42 -7.17 -24.92
CA LEU A 627 12.69 -8.58 -24.57
C LEU A 627 12.19 -8.85 -23.15
N THR A 628 11.25 -9.78 -23.02
CA THR A 628 10.68 -10.25 -21.76
C THR A 628 11.11 -11.70 -21.53
N ILE A 629 11.44 -12.07 -20.30
CA ILE A 629 11.83 -13.43 -19.91
C ILE A 629 10.95 -13.86 -18.73
N ASP A 630 10.32 -15.03 -18.84
CA ASP A 630 9.38 -15.53 -17.84
C ASP A 630 9.56 -17.04 -17.59
N PRO A 631 9.80 -17.49 -16.34
CA PRO A 631 10.08 -16.68 -15.15
C PRO A 631 11.57 -16.28 -15.07
N GLU A 632 11.88 -15.16 -14.41
CA GLU A 632 13.27 -14.71 -14.15
C GLU A 632 14.00 -15.57 -13.10
N ARG A 633 13.27 -16.36 -12.31
CA ARG A 633 13.79 -17.38 -11.39
C ARG A 633 13.01 -18.67 -11.60
N ILE A 634 13.71 -19.79 -11.80
CA ILE A 634 13.11 -21.10 -12.06
C ILE A 634 13.82 -22.18 -11.24
N ASP A 635 13.06 -23.12 -10.68
CA ASP A 635 13.62 -24.24 -9.93
C ASP A 635 14.20 -25.30 -10.88
N LEU A 636 15.22 -26.04 -10.43
CA LEU A 636 15.97 -26.97 -11.26
C LEU A 636 15.10 -28.08 -11.88
N ASP A 637 14.08 -28.56 -11.17
CA ASP A 637 13.16 -29.59 -11.67
C ASP A 637 12.20 -29.04 -12.75
N ASP A 638 11.76 -27.77 -12.64
CA ASP A 638 10.93 -27.11 -13.66
C ASP A 638 11.77 -26.60 -14.85
N PHE A 639 13.07 -26.37 -14.67
CA PHE A 639 13.98 -26.05 -15.76
C PHE A 639 14.34 -27.28 -16.63
N VAL A 640 14.28 -28.50 -16.09
CA VAL A 640 14.79 -29.72 -16.75
C VAL A 640 13.65 -30.64 -17.19
N GLY A 641 13.15 -30.44 -18.42
CA GLY A 641 12.04 -31.24 -18.94
C GLY A 641 11.79 -31.11 -20.44
N ASP A 642 10.55 -31.38 -20.85
CA ASP A 642 10.05 -31.10 -22.20
C ASP A 642 9.24 -29.79 -22.17
N PRO A 643 9.52 -28.78 -23.02
CA PRO A 643 8.72 -27.56 -23.07
C PRO A 643 7.24 -27.79 -23.43
N GLU A 644 6.86 -28.91 -24.07
CA GLU A 644 5.44 -29.24 -24.27
C GLU A 644 4.71 -29.66 -22.98
N ASP A 645 5.46 -30.07 -21.94
CA ASP A 645 4.94 -30.36 -20.58
C ASP A 645 5.09 -29.16 -19.62
N GLY A 646 5.69 -28.04 -20.07
CA GLY A 646 5.78 -26.77 -19.32
C GLY A 646 7.18 -26.37 -18.84
N ALA A 647 8.23 -27.12 -19.19
CA ALA A 647 9.57 -26.89 -18.64
C ALA A 647 10.38 -25.77 -19.32
N GLY A 648 11.11 -24.98 -18.52
CA GLY A 648 12.06 -23.95 -18.95
C GLY A 648 11.55 -22.51 -18.96
N ALA A 649 12.49 -21.56 -19.12
CA ALA A 649 12.20 -20.12 -19.16
C ALA A 649 11.82 -19.67 -20.58
N ASN A 650 10.63 -19.14 -20.74
CA ASN A 650 10.13 -18.56 -21.99
C ASN A 650 10.77 -17.18 -22.22
N HIS A 651 11.09 -16.89 -23.47
CA HIS A 651 11.62 -15.60 -23.91
C HIS A 651 10.72 -15.07 -25.02
N ILE A 652 10.26 -13.83 -24.89
CA ILE A 652 9.39 -13.15 -25.85
C ILE A 652 10.10 -11.87 -26.30
N VAL A 653 10.23 -11.69 -27.61
CA VAL A 653 10.73 -10.45 -28.23
C VAL A 653 9.57 -9.83 -28.99
N GLU A 654 9.25 -8.57 -28.67
CA GLU A 654 8.05 -7.88 -29.15
C GLU A 654 8.43 -6.57 -29.87
N GLY A 655 7.50 -6.02 -30.66
CA GLY A 655 7.68 -4.74 -31.36
C GLY A 655 8.55 -4.78 -32.64
N MET A 656 8.66 -5.95 -33.28
CA MET A 656 9.55 -6.17 -34.44
C MET A 656 8.82 -6.10 -35.79
N GLU A 657 9.49 -5.70 -36.90
CA GLU A 657 8.90 -5.79 -38.26
C GLU A 657 8.57 -7.28 -38.58
N PRO A 658 7.30 -7.61 -38.91
CA PRO A 658 6.86 -8.97 -39.24
C PRO A 658 7.73 -9.69 -40.29
N GLY A 659 8.23 -10.88 -39.94
CA GLY A 659 9.13 -11.68 -40.77
C GLY A 659 10.62 -11.28 -40.71
N THR A 660 11.03 -10.47 -39.74
CA THR A 660 12.45 -10.27 -39.39
C THR A 660 13.06 -11.54 -38.77
N GLU A 661 14.34 -11.82 -39.03
CA GLU A 661 15.09 -12.89 -38.34
C GLU A 661 15.88 -12.28 -37.17
N ILE A 662 15.54 -12.64 -35.93
CA ILE A 662 16.34 -12.33 -34.74
C ILE A 662 17.40 -13.42 -34.52
N SER A 663 18.55 -13.06 -33.96
CA SER A 663 19.58 -14.00 -33.53
C SER A 663 19.87 -13.84 -32.05
N TYR A 664 19.87 -14.92 -31.29
CA TYR A 664 20.04 -14.86 -29.83
C TYR A 664 21.15 -15.78 -29.35
N VAL A 665 21.82 -15.32 -28.29
CA VAL A 665 22.88 -16.04 -27.58
C VAL A 665 22.49 -16.14 -26.10
N VAL A 666 22.55 -17.34 -25.53
CA VAL A 666 22.29 -17.58 -24.09
C VAL A 666 23.56 -18.14 -23.46
N SER A 667 24.12 -17.43 -22.49
CA SER A 667 25.36 -17.78 -21.78
C SER A 667 25.04 -18.23 -20.36
N GLY A 668 25.50 -19.40 -19.95
CA GLY A 668 25.18 -20.00 -18.63
C GLY A 668 26.39 -20.13 -17.69
N PRO A 669 26.25 -20.84 -16.56
CA PRO A 669 27.33 -21.09 -15.59
C PRO A 669 28.48 -21.95 -16.17
N GLU A 670 29.65 -22.01 -15.51
CA GLU A 670 30.93 -22.57 -16.02
C GLU A 670 30.85 -24.00 -16.61
N TYR A 671 29.82 -24.78 -16.28
CA TYR A 671 29.62 -26.16 -16.74
C TYR A 671 28.61 -26.30 -17.90
N VAL A 672 27.89 -25.24 -18.24
CA VAL A 672 27.02 -25.11 -19.42
C VAL A 672 27.84 -24.50 -20.57
N ASN A 673 27.41 -24.72 -21.82
CA ASN A 673 28.04 -24.10 -23.00
C ASN A 673 27.07 -23.06 -23.57
N ASP A 674 27.60 -21.92 -24.01
CA ASP A 674 26.83 -20.87 -24.70
C ASP A 674 25.99 -21.47 -25.84
N TYR A 675 24.72 -21.09 -25.90
CA TYR A 675 23.77 -21.49 -26.95
C TYR A 675 23.58 -20.35 -27.95
N GLU A 676 23.67 -20.63 -29.25
CA GLU A 676 23.43 -19.66 -30.34
C GLU A 676 22.32 -20.18 -31.27
N SER A 677 21.31 -19.35 -31.57
CA SER A 677 20.23 -19.69 -32.53
C SER A 677 19.63 -18.45 -33.20
N THR A 678 18.66 -18.67 -34.11
CA THR A 678 17.77 -17.64 -34.65
C THR A 678 16.30 -18.00 -34.43
N ALA A 679 15.42 -17.01 -34.60
CA ALA A 679 13.97 -17.17 -34.71
C ALA A 679 13.41 -16.18 -35.74
N ASP A 680 12.36 -16.57 -36.45
CA ASP A 680 11.59 -15.68 -37.33
C ASP A 680 10.50 -14.97 -36.49
N VAL A 681 10.33 -13.67 -36.70
CA VAL A 681 9.22 -12.86 -36.17
C VAL A 681 7.94 -13.20 -36.96
N ASP A 682 6.81 -13.31 -36.26
CA ASP A 682 5.51 -13.71 -36.81
C ASP A 682 4.74 -12.56 -37.50
N GLU A 683 3.42 -12.70 -37.65
CA GLU A 683 2.57 -11.69 -38.32
C GLU A 683 2.06 -10.59 -37.38
N ASP A 684 2.22 -10.76 -36.06
CA ASP A 684 1.82 -9.81 -35.01
C ASP A 684 3.03 -9.01 -34.46
N GLY A 685 4.24 -9.25 -34.99
CA GLY A 685 5.46 -8.55 -34.61
C GLY A 685 6.22 -9.18 -33.44
N VAL A 686 5.93 -10.44 -33.11
CA VAL A 686 6.47 -11.16 -31.96
C VAL A 686 7.39 -12.32 -32.38
N ALA A 687 8.39 -12.66 -31.56
CA ALA A 687 9.18 -13.87 -31.69
C ALA A 687 9.40 -14.54 -30.32
N SER A 688 9.13 -15.85 -30.20
CA SER A 688 9.21 -16.58 -28.93
C SER A 688 10.03 -17.87 -28.98
N PHE A 689 10.77 -18.14 -27.89
CA PHE A 689 11.60 -19.33 -27.71
C PHE A 689 11.75 -19.71 -26.22
N VAL A 690 11.76 -21.01 -25.91
CA VAL A 690 11.88 -21.51 -24.51
C VAL A 690 13.26 -22.12 -24.28
N ILE A 691 13.97 -21.67 -23.24
CA ILE A 691 15.28 -22.19 -22.81
C ILE A 691 15.10 -23.19 -21.67
N HIS A 692 15.64 -24.39 -21.81
CA HIS A 692 15.44 -25.50 -20.86
C HIS A 692 16.67 -26.42 -20.76
N GLY A 693 16.83 -27.03 -19.59
CA GLY A 693 17.78 -28.11 -19.33
C GLY A 693 17.28 -29.47 -19.83
N TYR A 694 18.18 -30.44 -19.89
CA TYR A 694 17.93 -31.80 -20.39
C TYR A 694 18.24 -32.83 -19.31
N ASP A 695 17.55 -33.99 -19.32
CA ASP A 695 17.87 -35.13 -18.45
C ASP A 695 19.35 -35.54 -18.61
N VAL A 696 20.15 -35.18 -17.60
CA VAL A 696 21.57 -35.46 -17.47
C VAL A 696 21.85 -36.12 -16.12
N ALA A 697 22.91 -36.91 -16.05
CA ALA A 697 23.24 -37.72 -14.87
C ALA A 697 23.71 -36.92 -13.62
N ASP A 698 23.64 -35.59 -13.66
CA ASP A 698 24.06 -34.64 -12.62
C ASP A 698 23.41 -33.27 -12.95
N PRO A 699 22.10 -33.04 -12.69
CA PRO A 699 21.37 -31.87 -13.19
C PRO A 699 21.83 -30.55 -12.56
N ALA A 700 22.44 -30.60 -11.37
CA ALA A 700 23.02 -29.44 -10.67
C ALA A 700 24.08 -28.65 -11.48
N VAL A 701 24.54 -29.17 -12.63
CA VAL A 701 25.35 -28.39 -13.60
C VAL A 701 24.60 -27.20 -14.20
N TYR A 702 23.28 -27.18 -14.14
CA TYR A 702 22.43 -26.10 -14.64
C TYR A 702 22.19 -24.97 -13.63
N LEU A 703 22.51 -25.15 -12.35
CA LEU A 703 22.29 -24.14 -11.31
C LEU A 703 23.14 -22.88 -11.53
N GLY A 704 22.51 -21.71 -11.47
CA GLY A 704 23.14 -20.40 -11.62
C GLY A 704 22.44 -19.46 -12.60
N GLU A 705 23.10 -18.34 -12.85
CA GLU A 705 22.63 -17.22 -13.70
C GLU A 705 22.84 -17.52 -15.19
N TYR A 706 21.83 -17.18 -16.00
CA TYR A 706 21.84 -17.24 -17.47
C TYR A 706 21.63 -15.84 -18.03
N ASN A 707 22.49 -15.44 -18.97
CA ASN A 707 22.43 -14.14 -19.65
C ASN A 707 22.02 -14.36 -21.11
N THR A 708 20.87 -13.80 -21.52
CA THR A 708 20.38 -13.83 -22.90
C THR A 708 20.64 -12.49 -23.60
N VAL A 709 21.22 -12.56 -24.79
CA VAL A 709 21.52 -11.43 -25.66
C VAL A 709 20.86 -11.66 -27.01
N VAL A 710 19.81 -10.88 -27.33
CA VAL A 710 19.12 -10.90 -28.63
C VAL A 710 19.69 -9.80 -29.50
N THR A 711 20.09 -10.13 -30.73
CA THR A 711 20.59 -9.22 -31.76
C THR A 711 19.65 -9.20 -32.95
N TYR A 712 19.28 -8.01 -33.41
CA TYR A 712 18.43 -7.81 -34.59
C TYR A 712 18.97 -6.69 -35.48
N VAL A 713 18.29 -6.45 -36.61
CA VAL A 713 18.58 -5.34 -37.53
C VAL A 713 17.31 -4.50 -37.68
N ASP A 714 17.45 -3.19 -37.53
CA ASP A 714 16.34 -2.23 -37.60
C ASP A 714 16.04 -1.74 -39.03
N ASP A 715 15.02 -0.90 -39.18
CA ASP A 715 14.61 -0.24 -40.43
C ASP A 715 15.69 0.65 -41.07
N ALA A 716 16.61 1.20 -40.26
CA ALA A 716 17.76 1.95 -40.76
C ALA A 716 18.85 1.02 -41.34
N GLY A 717 18.80 -0.26 -41.00
CA GLY A 717 19.78 -1.28 -41.34
C GLY A 717 20.96 -1.31 -40.37
N GLU A 718 20.79 -0.78 -39.16
CA GLU A 718 21.79 -0.80 -38.08
C GLU A 718 21.52 -2.01 -37.16
N THR A 719 22.52 -2.42 -36.38
CA THR A 719 22.46 -3.68 -35.60
C THR A 719 22.27 -3.37 -34.13
N GLN A 720 21.09 -3.72 -33.64
CA GLN A 720 20.60 -3.42 -32.30
C GLN A 720 20.69 -4.66 -31.40
N THR A 721 20.58 -4.48 -30.09
CA THR A 721 20.76 -5.57 -29.11
C THR A 721 19.92 -5.37 -27.86
N LEU A 722 19.11 -6.38 -27.52
CA LEU A 722 18.34 -6.50 -26.29
C LEU A 722 19.04 -7.50 -25.36
N ASN A 723 18.92 -7.32 -24.05
CA ASN A 723 19.58 -8.15 -23.05
C ASN A 723 18.61 -8.45 -21.92
N GLY A 724 18.69 -9.65 -21.35
CA GLY A 724 17.94 -10.06 -20.16
C GLY A 724 18.62 -11.25 -19.49
N SER A 725 18.14 -11.64 -18.30
CA SER A 725 18.73 -12.74 -17.53
C SER A 725 17.69 -13.50 -16.73
N PHE A 726 17.93 -14.78 -16.48
CA PHE A 726 17.17 -15.58 -15.53
C PHE A 726 18.10 -16.48 -14.70
N THR A 727 17.65 -16.96 -13.54
CA THR A 727 18.45 -17.81 -12.63
C THR A 727 17.78 -19.15 -12.40
N VAL A 728 18.53 -20.24 -12.55
CA VAL A 728 18.10 -21.59 -12.16
C VAL A 728 18.59 -21.88 -10.74
N VAL A 729 17.68 -22.22 -9.83
CA VAL A 729 17.95 -22.44 -8.41
C VAL A 729 17.57 -23.87 -7.97
N ASP A 730 17.97 -24.26 -6.74
CA ASP A 730 17.60 -25.55 -6.15
C ASP A 730 16.30 -25.36 -5.34
N GLY A 731 15.29 -26.22 -5.57
CA GLY A 731 13.89 -26.00 -5.13
C GLY A 731 13.61 -26.18 -3.62
N ASP A 732 14.65 -26.21 -2.79
CA ASP A 732 14.58 -26.26 -1.32
C ASP A 732 14.94 -24.89 -0.66
N ASP A 733 15.32 -23.87 -1.44
CA ASP A 733 15.96 -22.63 -0.96
C ASP A 733 14.99 -21.42 -0.92
N ASP A 734 13.96 -21.52 -0.07
CA ASP A 734 13.30 -20.32 0.51
C ASP A 734 14.18 -19.74 1.63
N SER A 735 14.11 -18.43 1.79
CA SER A 735 15.24 -17.62 2.24
C SER A 735 15.56 -17.73 3.73
N THR A 736 16.81 -18.10 4.07
CA THR A 736 17.44 -17.62 5.30
C THR A 736 18.97 -17.50 5.18
N ALA A 737 19.50 -16.31 5.49
CA ALA A 737 20.94 -16.07 5.48
C ALA A 737 21.64 -16.58 6.75
N GLY A 738 22.37 -17.70 6.65
CA GLY A 738 23.43 -18.02 7.63
C GLY A 738 23.70 -19.51 7.89
N GLY A 739 24.82 -20.03 7.40
CA GLY A 739 25.24 -21.41 7.68
C GLY A 739 26.54 -21.83 7.01
N SER A 740 27.70 -21.37 7.51
CA SER A 740 28.99 -21.88 7.04
C SER A 740 29.44 -23.09 7.85
N ASP A 741 29.13 -24.28 7.35
CA ASP A 741 29.83 -25.53 7.67
C ASP A 741 30.03 -26.32 6.37
N GLY A 742 31.15 -27.02 6.23
CA GLY A 742 31.52 -27.67 4.97
C GLY A 742 32.12 -29.05 5.17
N ASP A 743 31.65 -30.01 4.37
CA ASP A 743 32.24 -31.34 4.25
C ASP A 743 32.93 -31.51 2.87
N ASP A 744 34.26 -31.68 2.90
CA ASP A 744 35.05 -32.09 1.74
C ASP A 744 34.73 -33.57 1.41
N ASP A 745 34.06 -33.87 0.28
CA ASP A 745 33.97 -35.25 -0.26
C ASP A 745 34.63 -35.43 -1.64
N ASP A 746 35.37 -36.54 -1.79
CA ASP A 746 36.49 -36.74 -2.72
C ASP A 746 36.02 -37.05 -4.18
N ARG A 747 35.53 -36.06 -4.95
CA ARG A 747 35.15 -36.26 -6.37
C ARG A 747 36.25 -35.84 -7.37
N ALA A 748 37.03 -36.83 -7.82
CA ALA A 748 38.13 -36.64 -8.78
C ALA A 748 37.66 -36.09 -10.16
N PRO A 749 38.47 -35.26 -10.85
CA PRO A 749 38.02 -34.50 -12.01
C PRO A 749 37.62 -35.38 -13.20
N SER A 750 36.33 -35.37 -13.51
CA SER A 750 35.78 -35.86 -14.76
C SER A 750 35.87 -34.77 -15.83
N ALA A 751 35.92 -35.13 -17.11
CA ALA A 751 35.91 -34.15 -18.19
C ALA A 751 34.50 -33.53 -18.34
N PRO A 752 34.37 -32.28 -18.80
CA PRO A 752 33.07 -31.67 -19.07
C PRO A 752 32.26 -32.49 -20.07
N VAL A 753 30.93 -32.45 -19.93
CA VAL A 753 30.00 -33.26 -20.71
C VAL A 753 29.87 -32.68 -22.12
N ASP A 754 30.10 -33.53 -23.13
CA ASP A 754 29.96 -33.15 -24.55
C ASP A 754 28.48 -33.21 -24.96
N VAL A 755 27.72 -32.17 -24.59
CA VAL A 755 26.27 -32.02 -24.89
C VAL A 755 25.97 -31.64 -26.34
N ASN A 756 26.98 -31.47 -27.20
CA ASN A 756 26.82 -31.09 -28.61
C ASN A 756 26.37 -32.27 -29.51
N GLY A 757 25.34 -33.01 -29.05
CA GLY A 757 24.76 -34.21 -29.65
C GLY A 757 23.72 -33.97 -30.76
N ALA A 758 23.56 -32.71 -31.19
CA ALA A 758 22.51 -32.13 -32.03
C ALA A 758 21.22 -31.73 -31.27
N SER A 759 20.88 -30.43 -31.39
CA SER A 759 19.64 -29.76 -30.95
C SER A 759 19.17 -30.07 -29.52
N GLY A 760 19.52 -29.19 -28.58
CA GLY A 760 18.94 -29.22 -27.24
C GLY A 760 19.54 -28.17 -26.29
N LEU A 761 18.88 -27.02 -26.21
CA LEU A 761 18.85 -26.05 -25.08
C LEU A 761 17.70 -25.05 -25.29
N ALA A 762 17.32 -24.77 -26.56
CA ALA A 762 16.10 -24.03 -26.90
C ALA A 762 15.14 -24.83 -27.79
N GLN A 763 13.84 -24.58 -27.62
CA GLN A 763 12.77 -24.97 -28.55
C GLN A 763 12.06 -23.72 -29.07
N THR A 764 12.07 -23.52 -30.40
CA THR A 764 11.46 -22.36 -31.07
C THR A 764 9.98 -22.59 -31.36
N GLY A 765 9.11 -21.65 -31.01
CA GLY A 765 7.64 -21.79 -31.02
C GLY A 765 6.94 -21.91 -32.39
N ALA A 766 7.67 -22.10 -33.49
CA ALA A 766 7.18 -22.02 -34.88
C ALA A 766 6.27 -23.19 -35.35
N ASN A 767 5.23 -23.51 -34.57
CA ASN A 767 4.25 -24.59 -34.81
C ASN A 767 2.89 -24.06 -35.34
N GLY A 768 2.93 -23.13 -36.29
CA GLY A 768 1.73 -22.56 -36.93
C GLY A 768 0.78 -23.65 -37.48
N VAL A 769 -0.45 -23.69 -36.94
CA VAL A 769 -1.41 -24.78 -37.18
C VAL A 769 -1.96 -24.75 -38.61
N GLN A 770 -1.40 -25.55 -39.53
CA GLN A 770 -2.07 -25.83 -40.81
C GLN A 770 -1.94 -27.25 -41.37
N LEU A 771 -3.05 -27.75 -41.93
CA LEU A 771 -3.30 -29.16 -42.24
C LEU A 771 -2.66 -29.67 -43.55
N GLY A 772 -1.35 -29.92 -43.50
CA GLY A 772 -0.74 -31.14 -44.07
C GLY A 772 -0.36 -31.22 -45.56
N PHE A 773 0.18 -32.40 -45.90
CA PHE A 773 0.75 -32.88 -47.17
C PHE A 773 2.23 -32.52 -47.53
N LEU A 774 3.05 -33.57 -47.40
CA LEU A 774 4.08 -34.00 -48.38
C LEU A 774 5.41 -33.20 -48.53
N ALA A 775 6.35 -33.60 -47.67
CA ALA A 775 7.61 -34.26 -48.10
C ALA A 775 8.61 -33.51 -49.02
N GLY A 776 9.63 -32.92 -48.38
CA GLY A 776 10.93 -33.60 -48.26
C GLY A 776 12.08 -33.19 -49.19
N GLY A 777 13.13 -32.59 -48.58
CA GLY A 777 14.44 -32.29 -49.19
C GLY A 777 14.51 -30.89 -49.81
N LEU A 778 15.68 -30.23 -49.86
CA LEU A 778 17.04 -30.79 -50.00
C LEU A 778 18.12 -29.76 -49.61
N LEU A 779 19.20 -30.19 -48.95
CA LEU A 779 20.44 -29.40 -48.78
C LEU A 779 21.05 -28.96 -50.12
N VAL A 780 21.21 -27.64 -50.34
CA VAL A 780 22.16 -27.06 -51.29
C VAL A 780 22.72 -25.74 -50.72
N ALA A 781 24.04 -25.56 -50.77
CA ALA A 781 24.71 -24.36 -50.27
C ALA A 781 25.09 -23.36 -51.38
N GLY A 782 25.05 -22.06 -51.05
CA GLY A 782 26.17 -21.16 -51.38
C GLY A 782 25.94 -19.99 -52.36
N ALA A 783 26.37 -18.80 -51.87
CA ALA A 783 27.06 -17.73 -52.61
C ALA A 783 26.29 -16.82 -53.60
N ALA A 784 25.84 -15.68 -53.05
CA ALA A 784 26.18 -14.31 -53.47
C ALA A 784 25.53 -13.63 -54.71
N LEU A 785 25.48 -12.29 -54.61
CA LEU A 785 25.31 -11.22 -55.63
C LEU A 785 23.88 -10.76 -56.03
N LEU A 786 23.49 -9.63 -55.40
CA LEU A 786 23.08 -8.35 -56.04
C LEU A 786 21.90 -8.33 -57.06
N ALA A 787 20.80 -7.64 -56.71
CA ALA A 787 20.58 -6.21 -57.02
C ALA A 787 19.09 -5.80 -57.21
N PHE A 788 18.85 -4.47 -57.14
CA PHE A 788 17.59 -3.72 -57.42
C PHE A 788 16.49 -3.82 -56.33
N ALA A 789 15.75 -2.73 -55.98
CA ALA A 789 15.72 -1.38 -56.56
C ALA A 789 15.37 -0.25 -55.55
N ASN A 790 16.26 0.72 -55.35
CA ASN A 790 15.92 2.00 -54.70
C ASN A 790 14.94 2.80 -55.59
N ARG A 791 13.82 3.29 -55.03
CA ARG A 791 12.80 4.03 -55.82
C ARG A 791 12.13 5.23 -55.12
N ARG A 792 12.95 6.10 -54.51
CA ARG A 792 12.59 7.47 -54.07
C ARG A 792 11.61 8.20 -55.01
N ARG A 793 10.38 8.53 -54.54
CA ARG A 793 9.49 9.49 -55.21
C ARG A 793 8.43 10.08 -54.25
N LEU A 794 8.63 11.29 -53.71
CA LEU A 794 8.28 12.60 -54.31
C LEU A 794 6.77 12.86 -54.52
N PHE A 795 6.13 13.33 -53.45
CA PHE A 795 5.22 14.49 -53.47
C PHE A 795 5.57 15.39 -52.25
N GLY A 796 5.30 16.69 -52.23
CA GLY A 796 4.79 17.48 -53.35
C GLY A 796 4.25 18.89 -53.06
N ARG A 797 4.69 19.61 -52.00
CA ARG A 797 4.22 20.98 -51.66
C ARG A 797 4.02 21.88 -52.90
N SER A 798 2.79 22.35 -53.15
CA SER A 798 2.55 23.50 -54.03
C SER A 798 1.18 24.17 -53.81
N ALA A 799 1.23 25.46 -53.45
CA ALA A 799 0.18 26.48 -53.53
C ALA A 799 -1.09 26.24 -52.70
#